data_AF-A0A370TE44-F1
#
_entry.id   AF-A0A370TE44-F1
#
_cell.length_a   1.000
_cell.length_b   1.000
_cell.length_c   1.000
_cell.angle_alpha   90.00
_cell.angle_beta   90.00
_cell.angle_gamma   90.00
#
_symmetry.space_group_name_H-M   'P 1'
#
loop_
_entity.id
_entity.type
_entity.pdbx_description
1 polymer ?
#
loop_
_entity_poly.entity_id
_entity_poly.type
_entity_poly.pdbx_seq_one_letter_code
_entity_poly.pdbx_strand_id
1 'polypeptide(L)'
;MPPVESLCEYCSKIPPGKSAPGQTDEWTLGSWERVKRSSCAYCRIVVSALQTLWQTEAAPVTGALSNGSEVKLYWFSASGPGGRGAFTIDPAGLQSWICMAAIVRNTPSTIQTHYLKPVIEAEFDVGRLSEWISICSQAHSERCTLKALDFERSFPGLDFLRFIDVRQDSIVELRTVPRYLALSYVWGEVANVRLTTGNRLSLLLPGAIRKIWYKIPQTIRDAIELVRRLDARYLWVDTLCLMQNDPTDLTSGVNVMDQVYERSWVAIIAASGHNANAGLPGIREGSRFVSRATRITGEVSVGLYVPLDRLLKRSVYTSRAWTFQEELLPRRAVYFTEKRVFFRCREDMYTEQLLDQRPRGGEPLYMKDDIWSSMLPGTATMDTPMADFEVMLLYYTPRALTNPNDILRALAGIIRRLSERAKCRFFEGIPTAAFDAFIVFKAHYFVLHRRVGFPSYSWTGWKGGISAEGRNHRAFGNLNKWLEEDTWIIWYKRSATGVPNLVWDSSANETFPLNDSSYDGYRRRRSFQAPAELHISSNRTYPTEALSFELPAIRFHFLQFWTLSVYFKLGTKDLFAAEARILTAKGSEAGMIDLNGIEESTFFDSQTPFEFILLSSAWTDDDHEVGNKLVHSKYFIMLLEWNGPVAERRGLGLIDKTAILDSFSPGPQWKEIILG
;
A
#
# COMPACT_ATOMS: atom_id res chain seq x y z
N MET A 1 -20.54 -8.26 -37.80
CA MET A 1 -20.29 -7.12 -36.90
C MET A 1 -21.50 -6.97 -35.97
N PRO A 2 -21.32 -6.59 -34.69
CA PRO A 2 -22.45 -6.32 -33.80
C PRO A 2 -23.35 -5.19 -34.35
N PRO A 3 -24.66 -5.21 -34.02
CA PRO A 3 -25.59 -4.16 -34.42
C PRO A 3 -25.20 -2.82 -33.79
N VAL A 4 -25.49 -1.72 -34.49
CA VAL A 4 -25.36 -0.37 -33.92
C VAL A 4 -26.45 -0.19 -32.87
N GLU A 5 -26.07 0.13 -31.65
CA GLU A 5 -27.03 0.37 -30.58
C GLU A 5 -27.58 1.80 -30.62
N SER A 6 -28.85 1.95 -30.23
CA SER A 6 -29.54 3.24 -30.22
C SER A 6 -28.97 4.18 -29.17
N LEU A 7 -28.80 5.45 -29.55
CA LEU A 7 -28.49 6.55 -28.63
C LEU A 7 -29.76 7.32 -28.27
N CYS A 8 -29.89 7.72 -27.00
CA CYS A 8 -30.94 8.65 -26.58
C CYS A 8 -30.60 10.10 -26.97
N GLU A 9 -31.58 11.01 -26.90
CA GLU A 9 -31.45 12.42 -27.29
C GLU A 9 -30.30 13.19 -26.60
N TYR A 10 -29.89 12.76 -25.40
CA TYR A 10 -28.75 13.34 -24.68
C TYR A 10 -27.44 12.78 -25.23
N CYS A 11 -27.33 11.46 -25.31
CA CYS A 11 -26.10 10.79 -25.75
C CYS A 11 -25.82 10.96 -27.25
N SER A 12 -26.83 11.22 -28.08
CA SER A 12 -26.66 11.49 -29.51
C SER A 12 -25.93 12.81 -29.77
N LYS A 13 -25.84 13.70 -28.78
CA LYS A 13 -25.08 14.96 -28.86
C LYS A 13 -23.58 14.78 -28.63
N ILE A 14 -23.16 13.60 -28.16
CA ILE A 14 -21.76 13.29 -27.89
C ILE A 14 -21.09 12.91 -29.22
N PRO A 15 -19.99 13.57 -29.61
CA PRO A 15 -19.31 13.26 -30.85
C PRO A 15 -18.71 11.84 -30.79
N PRO A 16 -18.95 10.99 -31.79
CA PRO A 16 -18.51 9.59 -31.76
C PRO A 16 -17.00 9.43 -31.97
N GLY A 17 -16.30 10.42 -32.52
CA GLY A 17 -14.85 10.36 -32.74
C GLY A 17 -14.24 11.73 -32.53
N LYS A 18 -13.77 12.01 -31.32
CA LYS A 18 -13.04 13.25 -31.03
C LYS A 18 -11.56 13.09 -31.40
N SER A 19 -11.04 14.07 -32.13
CA SER A 19 -9.62 14.18 -32.46
C SER A 19 -9.21 15.66 -32.55
N ALA A 20 -8.91 16.26 -31.41
CA ALA A 20 -8.15 17.51 -31.32
C ALA A 20 -7.62 17.69 -29.88
N PRO A 21 -6.36 18.14 -29.69
CA PRO A 21 -5.90 18.70 -28.42
C PRO A 21 -6.53 20.10 -28.22
N GLY A 22 -7.02 20.38 -27.01
CA GLY A 22 -7.38 21.72 -26.58
C GLY A 22 -8.88 22.05 -26.59
N GLN A 23 -9.61 21.50 -25.60
CA GLN A 23 -10.67 22.11 -24.78
C GLN A 23 -11.33 20.98 -23.95
N THR A 24 -11.53 21.20 -22.65
CA THR A 24 -12.34 20.29 -21.83
C THR A 24 -13.79 20.53 -22.20
N ASP A 25 -14.39 19.57 -22.91
CA ASP A 25 -15.79 19.64 -23.28
C ASP A 25 -16.63 18.81 -22.32
N GLU A 26 -17.83 19.31 -22.03
CA GLU A 26 -18.79 18.74 -21.09
C GLU A 26 -20.10 18.40 -21.83
N TRP A 27 -20.67 17.23 -21.53
CA TRP A 27 -22.01 16.85 -21.98
C TRP A 27 -22.84 16.34 -20.81
N THR A 28 -24.01 16.94 -20.60
CA THR A 28 -25.01 16.44 -19.65
C THR A 28 -25.74 15.22 -20.21
N LEU A 29 -25.93 14.21 -19.36
CA LEU A 29 -26.78 13.04 -19.60
C LEU A 29 -28.14 13.16 -18.90
N GLY A 30 -28.43 14.30 -18.28
CA GLY A 30 -29.61 14.53 -17.44
C GLY A 30 -29.48 13.93 -16.03
N SER A 31 -30.60 13.81 -15.34
CA SER A 31 -30.63 13.32 -13.96
C SER A 31 -30.23 11.84 -13.85
N TRP A 32 -29.65 11.45 -12.71
CA TRP A 32 -29.25 10.08 -12.45
C TRP A 32 -30.41 9.08 -12.57
N GLU A 33 -31.61 9.44 -12.11
CA GLU A 33 -32.80 8.60 -12.26
C GLU A 33 -33.12 8.29 -13.73
N ARG A 34 -32.99 9.29 -14.60
CA ARG A 34 -33.18 9.14 -16.04
C ARG A 34 -32.10 8.26 -16.65
N VAL A 35 -30.84 8.47 -16.28
CA VAL A 35 -29.71 7.64 -16.77
C VAL A 35 -29.90 6.17 -16.39
N LYS A 36 -30.35 5.86 -15.17
CA LYS A 36 -30.66 4.47 -14.74
C LYS A 36 -31.74 3.78 -15.58
N ARG A 37 -32.77 4.52 -15.97
CA ARG A 37 -33.92 3.99 -16.72
C ARG A 37 -33.65 3.87 -18.22
N SER A 38 -32.60 4.53 -18.72
CA SER A 38 -32.26 4.56 -20.14
C SER A 38 -31.54 3.28 -20.58
N SER A 39 -32.01 2.66 -21.66
CA SER A 39 -31.38 1.49 -22.30
C SER A 39 -30.28 1.86 -23.30
N CYS A 40 -30.02 3.15 -23.52
CA CYS A 40 -28.99 3.66 -24.41
C CYS A 40 -27.58 3.15 -24.04
N ALA A 41 -26.76 2.86 -25.05
CA ALA A 41 -25.38 2.40 -24.90
C ALA A 41 -24.55 3.18 -23.86
N TYR A 42 -24.43 4.50 -24.02
CA TYR A 42 -23.69 5.36 -23.09
C TYR A 42 -24.29 5.32 -21.67
N CYS A 43 -25.61 5.37 -21.54
CA CYS A 43 -26.26 5.32 -20.24
C CYS A 43 -25.98 3.98 -19.52
N ARG A 44 -26.02 2.84 -20.22
CA ARG A 44 -25.67 1.54 -19.64
C ARG A 44 -24.21 1.45 -19.22
N ILE A 45 -23.29 2.01 -20.01
CA ILE A 45 -21.87 2.07 -19.66
C ILE A 45 -21.65 2.93 -18.41
N VAL A 46 -22.29 4.10 -18.35
CA VAL A 46 -22.23 5.02 -17.20
C VAL A 46 -22.82 4.37 -15.96
N VAL A 47 -23.97 3.70 -16.07
CA VAL A 47 -24.56 2.93 -14.96
C VAL A 47 -23.60 1.84 -14.49
N SER A 48 -22.99 1.09 -15.41
CA SER A 48 -22.00 0.06 -15.05
C SER A 48 -20.77 0.67 -14.36
N ALA A 49 -20.29 1.83 -14.80
CA ALA A 49 -19.15 2.53 -14.21
C ALA A 49 -19.48 3.06 -12.80
N LEU A 50 -20.67 3.63 -12.62
CA LEU A 50 -21.13 4.18 -11.34
C LEU A 50 -21.54 3.09 -10.33
N GLN A 51 -22.15 1.99 -10.78
CA GLN A 51 -22.38 0.82 -9.91
C GLN A 51 -21.06 0.21 -9.42
N THR A 52 -20.02 0.29 -10.26
CA THR A 52 -18.66 -0.10 -9.86
C THR A 52 -18.10 0.83 -8.77
N LEU A 53 -18.59 2.07 -8.60
CA LEU A 53 -18.19 2.99 -7.52
C LEU A 53 -18.86 2.76 -6.18
N TRP A 54 -20.17 2.56 -6.17
CA TRP A 54 -20.90 2.49 -4.89
C TRP A 54 -20.62 1.22 -4.12
N GLN A 55 -19.96 0.26 -4.75
CA GLN A 55 -19.41 -0.91 -4.10
C GLN A 55 -17.96 -0.71 -3.62
N THR A 56 -17.32 0.45 -3.85
CA THR A 56 -15.85 0.65 -3.68
C THR A 56 -15.38 1.59 -2.59
N GLU A 57 -16.18 2.51 -2.07
CA GLU A 57 -15.69 3.51 -1.11
C GLU A 57 -16.29 3.27 0.29
N ALA A 58 -15.41 3.01 1.26
CA ALA A 58 -15.76 2.83 2.67
C ALA A 58 -16.12 4.16 3.37
N ALA A 59 -16.06 5.28 2.66
CA ALA A 59 -16.60 6.56 3.07
C ALA A 59 -17.57 7.04 1.97
N PRO A 60 -18.69 7.70 2.32
CA PRO A 60 -19.54 8.34 1.34
C PRO A 60 -18.72 9.49 0.74
N VAL A 61 -18.03 9.27 -0.38
CA VAL A 61 -17.54 10.38 -1.19
C VAL A 61 -18.78 11.19 -1.55
N THR A 62 -18.88 12.34 -0.87
CA THR A 62 -19.74 13.48 -1.16
C THR A 62 -20.96 13.14 -2.01
N GLY A 63 -21.99 12.61 -1.37
CA GLY A 63 -23.31 12.39 -1.95
C GLY A 63 -23.40 11.19 -2.89
N ALA A 64 -23.92 10.06 -2.41
CA ALA A 64 -24.58 9.11 -3.30
C ALA A 64 -25.48 9.91 -4.24
N LEU A 65 -25.26 9.82 -5.57
CA LEU A 65 -26.02 10.61 -6.54
C LEU A 65 -27.50 10.45 -6.24
N SER A 66 -28.09 11.52 -5.70
CA SER A 66 -29.52 11.58 -5.48
C SER A 66 -30.20 11.38 -6.83
N ASN A 67 -31.44 10.92 -6.86
CA ASN A 67 -32.16 10.73 -8.13
C ASN A 67 -32.16 12.00 -9.01
N GLY A 68 -32.11 13.18 -8.40
CA GLY A 68 -32.02 14.48 -9.06
C GLY A 68 -30.61 14.96 -9.43
N SER A 69 -29.55 14.28 -8.99
CA SER A 69 -28.17 14.67 -9.32
C SER A 69 -27.93 14.57 -10.82
N GLU A 70 -27.37 15.62 -11.40
CA GLU A 70 -27.03 15.66 -12.82
C GLU A 70 -25.79 14.79 -13.10
N VAL A 71 -25.83 14.03 -14.18
CA VAL A 71 -24.71 13.19 -14.63
C VAL A 71 -24.07 13.82 -15.85
N LYS A 72 -22.75 14.01 -15.80
CA LYS A 72 -22.00 14.68 -16.87
C LYS A 72 -20.85 13.82 -17.35
N LEU A 73 -20.52 13.95 -18.64
CA LEU A 73 -19.34 13.37 -19.26
C LEU A 73 -18.36 14.47 -19.66
N TYR A 74 -17.08 14.25 -19.34
CA TYR A 74 -15.99 15.17 -19.65
C TYR A 74 -15.00 14.51 -20.59
N TRP A 75 -14.58 15.21 -21.65
CA TRP A 75 -13.52 14.75 -22.54
C TRP A 75 -12.15 15.28 -22.10
N PHE A 76 -11.20 14.36 -21.89
CA PHE A 76 -9.80 14.67 -21.63
C PHE A 76 -8.96 14.23 -22.81
N SER A 77 -8.24 15.16 -23.47
CA SER A 77 -7.48 14.87 -24.68
C SER A 77 -6.11 14.22 -24.44
N ALA A 78 -5.51 14.40 -23.26
CA ALA A 78 -4.15 13.92 -22.94
C ALA A 78 -3.99 13.36 -21.51
N SER A 79 -5.08 13.27 -20.74
CA SER A 79 -5.06 12.84 -19.32
C SER A 79 -5.76 11.51 -19.08
N GLY A 80 -6.30 10.87 -20.14
CA GLY A 80 -6.89 9.55 -20.06
C GLY A 80 -5.85 8.42 -20.03
N PRO A 81 -6.28 7.15 -20.14
CA PRO A 81 -5.42 5.98 -20.00
C PRO A 81 -4.21 6.02 -20.92
N GLY A 82 -3.03 6.19 -20.32
CA GLY A 82 -1.75 6.18 -21.03
C GLY A 82 -1.46 7.48 -21.77
N GLY A 83 -2.01 8.60 -21.29
CA GLY A 83 -1.84 9.93 -21.89
C GLY A 83 -2.74 10.18 -23.10
N ARG A 84 -3.89 9.50 -23.17
CA ARG A 84 -4.75 9.44 -24.37
C ARG A 84 -6.10 10.09 -24.16
N GLY A 85 -6.80 10.33 -25.27
CA GLY A 85 -8.17 10.81 -25.28
C GLY A 85 -9.15 9.83 -24.63
N ALA A 86 -9.94 10.27 -23.65
CA ALA A 86 -11.02 9.47 -23.06
C ALA A 86 -12.11 10.34 -22.46
N PHE A 87 -13.32 9.77 -22.29
CA PHE A 87 -14.35 10.38 -21.48
C PHE A 87 -14.26 9.89 -20.02
N THR A 88 -14.50 10.79 -19.06
CA THR A 88 -14.76 10.44 -17.65
C THR A 88 -16.13 10.95 -17.21
N ILE A 89 -16.60 10.50 -16.05
CA ILE A 89 -17.94 10.77 -15.50
C ILE A 89 -17.79 11.59 -14.20
N ASP A 90 -18.65 12.60 -14.01
CA ASP A 90 -18.70 13.52 -12.85
C ASP A 90 -20.01 13.36 -12.05
N PRO A 91 -20.10 13.66 -10.73
CA PRO A 91 -19.21 14.36 -9.78
C PRO A 91 -17.92 13.64 -9.37
N ALA A 92 -17.60 12.48 -9.95
CA ALA A 92 -16.74 11.52 -9.26
C ALA A 92 -15.30 11.39 -9.79
N GLY A 93 -14.80 12.31 -10.63
CA GLY A 93 -13.38 12.35 -11.05
C GLY A 93 -12.83 10.96 -11.42
N LEU A 94 -13.65 10.19 -12.13
CA LEU A 94 -13.59 8.74 -11.97
C LEU A 94 -12.31 8.15 -12.51
N GLN A 95 -11.64 7.32 -11.72
CA GLN A 95 -10.60 6.43 -12.23
C GLN A 95 -11.11 5.44 -13.30
N SER A 96 -12.37 5.51 -13.75
CA SER A 96 -12.89 4.68 -14.82
C SER A 96 -13.12 5.54 -16.05
N TRP A 97 -12.67 5.05 -17.20
CA TRP A 97 -12.66 5.80 -18.45
C TRP A 97 -13.55 5.13 -19.49
N ILE A 98 -14.33 5.91 -20.22
CA ILE A 98 -15.01 5.43 -21.42
C ILE A 98 -14.06 5.67 -22.60
N CYS A 99 -13.49 4.59 -23.11
CA CYS A 99 -12.53 4.58 -24.20
C CYS A 99 -13.21 4.16 -25.52
N MET A 100 -12.61 4.55 -26.65
CA MET A 100 -13.12 4.23 -27.98
C MET A 100 -12.29 3.12 -28.64
N ALA A 101 -12.98 2.26 -29.38
CA ALA A 101 -12.46 1.23 -30.25
C ALA A 101 -12.89 1.54 -31.69
N ALA A 102 -11.95 1.60 -32.63
CA ALA A 102 -12.29 1.69 -34.06
C ALA A 102 -12.50 0.30 -34.65
N ILE A 103 -13.42 0.18 -35.61
CA ILE A 103 -13.54 -1.03 -36.42
C ILE A 103 -12.34 -1.06 -37.37
N VAL A 104 -11.44 -2.01 -37.15
CA VAL A 104 -10.21 -2.21 -37.93
C VAL A 104 -10.56 -2.39 -39.42
N ARG A 105 -10.47 -1.31 -40.20
CA ARG A 105 -10.33 -1.34 -41.66
C ARG A 105 -9.02 -0.64 -42.02
N ASN A 106 -7.88 -1.33 -41.83
CA ASN A 106 -6.57 -0.89 -42.33
C ASN A 106 -6.19 0.60 -42.09
N THR A 107 -6.71 1.25 -41.05
CA THR A 107 -6.24 2.57 -40.65
C THR A 107 -5.03 2.39 -39.73
N PRO A 108 -3.90 3.06 -40.00
CA PRO A 108 -2.79 3.12 -39.06
C PRO A 108 -3.31 3.59 -37.69
N SER A 109 -2.76 3.04 -36.61
CA SER A 109 -3.07 3.36 -35.21
C SER A 109 -2.68 4.80 -34.80
N THR A 110 -2.67 5.74 -35.75
CA THR A 110 -2.19 7.12 -35.58
C THR A 110 -3.24 8.04 -34.95
N ILE A 111 -4.49 7.60 -34.75
CA ILE A 111 -5.47 8.35 -33.98
C ILE A 111 -5.34 7.95 -32.50
N GLN A 112 -4.69 8.78 -31.68
CA GLN A 112 -4.45 8.59 -30.23
C GLN A 112 -5.69 8.25 -29.39
N THR A 113 -6.91 8.28 -29.96
CA THR A 113 -8.18 8.11 -29.27
C THR A 113 -8.86 6.74 -29.49
N HIS A 114 -8.40 5.93 -30.45
CA HIS A 114 -8.98 4.60 -30.75
C HIS A 114 -8.03 3.46 -30.41
N TYR A 115 -7.93 3.15 -29.12
CA TYR A 115 -6.95 2.20 -28.59
C TYR A 115 -7.58 1.05 -27.82
N LEU A 116 -8.91 1.00 -27.69
CA LEU A 116 -9.62 -0.10 -27.04
C LEU A 116 -9.82 -1.28 -28.01
N LYS A 117 -9.62 -2.52 -27.53
CA LYS A 117 -9.92 -3.73 -28.29
C LYS A 117 -11.45 -3.92 -28.37
N PRO A 118 -12.05 -4.12 -29.57
CA PRO A 118 -13.49 -4.28 -29.71
C PRO A 118 -14.06 -5.52 -29.01
N VAL A 119 -13.28 -6.60 -28.93
CA VAL A 119 -13.68 -7.87 -28.32
C VAL A 119 -12.53 -8.42 -27.49
N ILE A 120 -12.84 -8.85 -26.28
CA ILE A 120 -11.94 -9.61 -25.42
C ILE A 120 -12.51 -11.02 -25.35
N GLU A 121 -11.73 -11.95 -25.90
CA GLU A 121 -12.11 -13.35 -26.07
C GLU A 121 -12.22 -14.09 -24.74
N ALA A 122 -12.94 -15.20 -24.75
CA ALA A 122 -13.12 -16.05 -23.57
C ALA A 122 -11.78 -16.57 -23.06
N GLU A 123 -10.86 -16.92 -23.96
CA GLU A 123 -9.50 -17.31 -23.62
C GLU A 123 -8.51 -16.14 -23.74
N PHE A 124 -7.53 -16.13 -22.84
CA PHE A 124 -6.42 -15.20 -22.88
C PHE A 124 -5.35 -15.71 -23.86
N ASP A 125 -4.87 -14.79 -24.70
CA ASP A 125 -3.77 -15.04 -25.62
C ASP A 125 -2.43 -14.99 -24.89
N VAL A 126 -1.91 -16.18 -24.56
CA VAL A 126 -0.61 -16.33 -23.89
C VAL A 126 0.56 -15.85 -24.76
N GLY A 127 0.42 -15.84 -26.10
CA GLY A 127 1.43 -15.27 -26.99
C GLY A 127 1.62 -13.77 -26.75
N ARG A 128 0.53 -13.08 -26.41
CA ARG A 128 0.57 -11.66 -26.04
C ARG A 128 1.32 -11.39 -24.74
N LEU A 129 1.22 -12.30 -23.77
CA LEU A 129 2.02 -12.22 -22.54
C LEU A 129 3.52 -12.38 -22.85
N SER A 130 3.88 -13.33 -23.72
CA SER A 130 5.26 -13.50 -24.18
C SER A 130 5.80 -12.23 -24.86
N GLU A 131 4.98 -11.56 -25.67
CA GLU A 131 5.32 -10.28 -26.30
C GLU A 131 5.61 -9.20 -25.25
N TRP A 132 4.72 -9.00 -24.26
CA TRP A 132 4.91 -8.03 -23.18
C TRP A 132 6.17 -8.29 -22.35
N ILE A 133 6.46 -9.56 -22.05
CA ILE A 133 7.70 -9.94 -21.36
C ILE A 133 8.93 -9.62 -22.20
N SER A 134 8.87 -9.88 -23.51
CA SER A 134 9.96 -9.59 -24.44
C SER A 134 10.24 -8.09 -24.52
N ILE A 135 9.20 -7.27 -24.67
CA ILE A 135 9.32 -5.80 -24.69
C ILE A 135 9.99 -5.31 -23.41
N CYS A 136 9.49 -5.75 -22.25
CA CYS A 136 10.07 -5.39 -20.96
C CYS A 136 11.55 -5.80 -20.85
N SER A 137 11.91 -6.98 -21.32
CA SER A 137 13.30 -7.48 -21.26
C SER A 137 14.25 -6.70 -22.18
N GLN A 138 13.76 -6.19 -23.31
CA GLN A 138 14.55 -5.43 -24.28
C GLN A 138 14.62 -3.94 -23.95
N ALA A 139 13.51 -3.34 -23.51
CA ALA A 139 13.39 -1.88 -23.30
C ALA A 139 13.68 -1.43 -21.86
N HIS A 140 13.51 -2.31 -20.85
CA HIS A 140 13.57 -1.93 -19.43
C HIS A 140 14.65 -2.69 -18.64
N SER A 141 15.72 -3.14 -19.31
CA SER A 141 16.73 -4.03 -18.71
C SER A 141 17.34 -3.48 -17.42
N GLU A 142 17.63 -2.19 -17.33
CA GLU A 142 18.26 -1.55 -16.15
C GLU A 142 17.46 -1.73 -14.86
N ARG A 143 16.12 -1.68 -14.94
CA ARG A 143 15.23 -1.74 -13.77
C ARG A 143 14.44 -3.04 -13.67
N CYS A 144 14.20 -3.74 -14.77
CA CYS A 144 13.41 -4.97 -14.82
C CYS A 144 14.23 -6.26 -14.92
N THR A 145 15.56 -6.19 -15.08
CA THR A 145 16.45 -7.36 -15.03
C THR A 145 17.22 -7.39 -13.71
N LEU A 146 17.26 -8.57 -13.07
CA LEU A 146 17.99 -8.79 -11.83
C LEU A 146 19.35 -9.43 -12.16
N LYS A 147 20.42 -9.01 -11.47
CA LYS A 147 21.76 -9.58 -11.66
C LYS A 147 21.80 -11.04 -11.21
N ALA A 148 22.31 -11.93 -12.04
CA ALA A 148 22.49 -13.32 -11.66
C ALA A 148 23.40 -13.42 -10.42
N LEU A 149 22.96 -14.24 -9.46
CA LEU A 149 23.69 -14.57 -8.24
C LEU A 149 23.69 -16.09 -8.09
N ASP A 150 24.66 -16.61 -7.35
CA ASP A 150 24.63 -18.01 -6.92
C ASP A 150 23.42 -18.28 -6.00
N PHE A 151 23.18 -19.56 -5.70
CA PHE A 151 22.03 -19.98 -4.91
C PHE A 151 22.08 -19.45 -3.48
N GLU A 152 23.23 -19.55 -2.81
CA GLU A 152 23.43 -19.15 -1.41
C GLU A 152 23.16 -17.66 -1.20
N ARG A 153 23.60 -16.80 -2.12
CA ARG A 153 23.33 -15.36 -2.09
C ARG A 153 21.90 -15.02 -2.52
N SER A 154 21.28 -15.88 -3.32
CA SER A 154 19.90 -15.68 -3.77
C SER A 154 18.88 -16.05 -2.71
N PHE A 155 19.16 -17.10 -1.93
CA PHE A 155 18.28 -17.64 -0.90
C PHE A 155 19.08 -17.98 0.37
N PRO A 156 19.54 -16.96 1.12
CA PRO A 156 20.36 -17.16 2.31
C PRO A 156 19.66 -18.06 3.33
N GLY A 157 20.37 -19.06 3.85
CA GLY A 157 19.85 -20.00 4.86
C GLY A 157 19.04 -21.17 4.30
N LEU A 158 18.96 -21.33 2.97
CA LEU A 158 18.38 -22.53 2.35
C LEU A 158 19.46 -23.40 1.68
N ASP A 159 19.28 -24.72 1.74
CA ASP A 159 20.10 -25.68 0.99
C ASP A 159 19.63 -25.87 -0.46
N PHE A 160 18.32 -25.71 -0.69
CA PHE A 160 17.65 -25.86 -1.97
C PHE A 160 16.30 -25.12 -1.94
N LEU A 161 15.72 -24.88 -3.11
CA LEU A 161 14.35 -24.40 -3.25
C LEU A 161 13.52 -25.44 -3.99
N ARG A 162 12.25 -25.60 -3.56
CA ARG A 162 11.30 -26.52 -4.18
C ARG A 162 10.52 -25.84 -5.29
N PHE A 163 10.29 -26.56 -6.38
CA PHE A 163 9.45 -26.12 -7.48
C PHE A 163 8.57 -27.28 -7.96
N ILE A 164 7.42 -26.95 -8.53
CA ILE A 164 6.69 -27.87 -9.40
C ILE A 164 7.39 -27.84 -10.75
N ASP A 165 7.95 -28.97 -11.19
CA ASP A 165 8.39 -29.19 -12.56
C ASP A 165 7.17 -29.62 -13.39
N VAL A 166 6.65 -28.70 -14.19
CA VAL A 166 5.42 -28.93 -14.98
C VAL A 166 5.63 -29.86 -16.18
N ARG A 167 6.89 -30.19 -16.51
CA ARG A 167 7.24 -31.16 -17.56
C ARG A 167 7.35 -32.58 -16.98
N GLN A 168 7.88 -32.71 -15.77
CA GLN A 168 7.96 -34.01 -15.07
C GLN A 168 6.71 -34.32 -14.23
N ASP A 169 5.79 -33.37 -14.06
CA ASP A 169 4.62 -33.47 -13.19
C ASP A 169 5.01 -33.93 -11.77
N SER A 170 6.02 -33.29 -11.18
CA SER A 170 6.54 -33.63 -9.84
C SER A 170 7.11 -32.40 -9.15
N ILE A 171 7.34 -32.50 -7.84
CA ILE A 171 8.13 -31.52 -7.10
C ILE A 171 9.61 -31.85 -7.29
N VAL A 172 10.45 -30.83 -7.47
CA VAL A 172 11.90 -30.96 -7.54
C VAL A 172 12.56 -30.05 -6.52
N GLU A 173 13.71 -30.47 -6.00
CA GLU A 173 14.56 -29.71 -5.08
C GLU A 173 15.82 -29.27 -5.82
N LEU A 174 15.98 -27.96 -6.03
CA LEU A 174 17.06 -27.42 -6.83
C LEU A 174 17.99 -26.55 -6.00
N ARG A 175 19.30 -26.75 -6.18
CA ARG A 175 20.39 -25.93 -5.61
C ARG A 175 20.87 -24.84 -6.59
N THR A 176 20.04 -24.52 -7.58
CA THR A 176 20.28 -23.50 -8.59
C THR A 176 19.08 -22.57 -8.67
N VAL A 177 19.24 -21.41 -9.30
CA VAL A 177 18.16 -20.44 -9.50
C VAL A 177 17.67 -20.55 -10.95
N PRO A 178 16.73 -21.47 -11.27
CA PRO A 178 16.26 -21.62 -12.63
C PRO A 178 15.37 -20.43 -13.04
N ARG A 179 14.97 -20.38 -14.31
CA ARG A 179 13.84 -19.54 -14.74
C ARG A 179 12.53 -20.17 -14.25
N TYR A 180 11.80 -19.52 -13.36
CA TYR A 180 10.52 -20.00 -12.82
C TYR A 180 9.47 -18.88 -12.75
N LEU A 181 8.20 -19.27 -12.66
CA LEU A 181 7.10 -18.36 -12.30
C LEU A 181 6.73 -18.59 -10.83
N ALA A 182 6.26 -17.57 -10.14
CA ALA A 182 5.77 -17.69 -8.77
C ALA A 182 4.27 -17.37 -8.73
N LEU A 183 3.46 -18.24 -8.13
CA LEU A 183 2.03 -18.00 -7.96
C LEU A 183 1.76 -17.28 -6.64
N SER A 184 0.96 -16.22 -6.70
CA SER A 184 0.37 -15.56 -5.53
C SER A 184 -1.15 -15.57 -5.67
N TYR A 185 -1.83 -16.04 -4.63
CA TYR A 185 -3.26 -16.32 -4.66
C TYR A 185 -3.86 -16.37 -3.24
N VAL A 186 -5.19 -16.22 -3.16
CA VAL A 186 -5.92 -16.38 -1.91
C VAL A 186 -6.18 -17.87 -1.66
N TRP A 187 -5.77 -18.38 -0.49
CA TRP A 187 -6.04 -19.78 -0.13
C TRP A 187 -7.52 -19.98 0.18
N GLY A 188 -8.08 -19.15 1.06
CA GLY A 188 -9.46 -19.28 1.56
C GLY A 188 -9.70 -20.55 2.37
N GLU A 189 -10.94 -20.76 2.78
CA GLU A 189 -11.38 -21.92 3.59
C GLU A 189 -11.78 -23.10 2.70
N VAL A 190 -10.86 -23.55 1.85
CA VAL A 190 -11.08 -24.71 0.96
C VAL A 190 -9.99 -25.75 1.12
N ALA A 191 -10.31 -27.00 0.79
CA ALA A 191 -9.32 -28.07 0.75
C ALA A 191 -8.18 -27.69 -0.21
N ASN A 192 -6.94 -27.75 0.31
CA ASN A 192 -5.75 -27.39 -0.43
C ASN A 192 -4.66 -28.45 -0.18
N VAL A 193 -4.01 -28.92 -1.23
CA VAL A 193 -2.91 -29.88 -1.09
C VAL A 193 -1.71 -29.15 -0.52
N ARG A 194 -1.22 -29.64 0.61
CA ARG A 194 -0.07 -29.09 1.30
C ARG A 194 1.09 -30.08 1.23
N LEU A 195 2.29 -29.58 0.95
CA LEU A 195 3.50 -30.35 1.08
C LEU A 195 3.77 -30.58 2.58
N THR A 196 3.94 -31.83 2.96
CA THR A 196 4.20 -32.27 4.33
C THR A 196 5.30 -33.31 4.35
N THR A 197 5.93 -33.52 5.50
CA THR A 197 6.95 -34.56 5.70
C THR A 197 6.45 -35.95 5.26
N GLY A 198 5.16 -36.25 5.48
CA GLY A 198 4.56 -37.54 5.13
C GLY A 198 4.28 -37.76 3.64
N ASN A 199 4.14 -36.69 2.84
CA ASN A 199 3.89 -36.83 1.40
C ASN A 199 5.08 -36.39 0.51
N ARG A 200 6.11 -35.75 1.07
CA ARG A 200 7.27 -35.23 0.34
C ARG A 200 7.86 -36.24 -0.65
N LEU A 201 8.30 -37.41 -0.17
CA LEU A 201 8.93 -38.42 -1.03
C LEU A 201 8.04 -38.86 -2.18
N SER A 202 6.74 -38.98 -1.94
CA SER A 202 5.77 -39.36 -2.99
C SER A 202 5.58 -38.28 -4.04
N LEU A 203 5.66 -37.00 -3.65
CA LEU A 203 5.51 -35.85 -4.55
C LEU A 203 6.77 -35.54 -5.35
N LEU A 204 7.94 -36.04 -4.94
CA LEU A 204 9.20 -35.96 -5.69
C LEU A 204 9.28 -36.96 -6.86
N LEU A 205 8.38 -37.95 -6.92
CA LEU A 205 8.39 -38.93 -8.01
C LEU A 205 7.80 -38.34 -9.31
N PRO A 206 8.39 -38.61 -10.49
CA PRO A 206 7.81 -38.19 -11.76
C PRO A 206 6.36 -38.63 -11.92
N GLY A 207 5.50 -37.72 -12.41
CA GLY A 207 4.06 -37.93 -12.57
C GLY A 207 3.23 -37.85 -11.27
N ALA A 208 3.83 -37.55 -10.12
CA ALA A 208 3.10 -37.45 -8.85
C ALA A 208 2.01 -36.37 -8.86
N ILE A 209 2.28 -35.19 -9.42
CA ILE A 209 1.30 -34.10 -9.55
C ILE A 209 0.09 -34.54 -10.36
N ARG A 210 0.31 -35.31 -11.44
CA ARG A 210 -0.77 -35.87 -12.25
C ARG A 210 -1.64 -36.86 -11.45
N LYS A 211 -1.04 -37.67 -10.57
CA LYS A 211 -1.78 -38.61 -9.70
C LYS A 211 -2.69 -37.92 -8.69
N ILE A 212 -2.32 -36.71 -8.25
CA ILE A 212 -3.10 -35.92 -7.28
C ILE A 212 -3.85 -34.75 -7.91
N TRP A 213 -3.93 -34.67 -9.25
CA TRP A 213 -4.47 -33.51 -9.98
C TRP A 213 -5.86 -33.08 -9.52
N TYR A 214 -6.74 -34.04 -9.23
CA TYR A 214 -8.12 -33.78 -8.75
C TYR A 214 -8.18 -33.17 -7.34
N LYS A 215 -7.11 -33.29 -6.55
CA LYS A 215 -7.00 -32.67 -5.21
C LYS A 215 -6.42 -31.26 -5.29
N ILE A 216 -5.69 -30.93 -6.36
CA ILE A 216 -5.03 -29.63 -6.52
C ILE A 216 -6.08 -28.56 -6.83
N PRO A 217 -6.10 -27.45 -6.06
CA PRO A 217 -7.02 -26.36 -6.31
C PRO A 217 -6.94 -25.79 -7.72
N GLN A 218 -8.08 -25.27 -8.19
CA GLN A 218 -8.24 -24.81 -9.56
C GLN A 218 -7.24 -23.72 -9.97
N THR A 219 -6.94 -22.78 -9.08
CA THR A 219 -5.97 -21.70 -9.33
C THR A 219 -4.56 -22.23 -9.58
N ILE A 220 -4.14 -23.26 -8.82
CA ILE A 220 -2.84 -23.90 -9.01
C ILE A 220 -2.80 -24.69 -10.33
N ARG A 221 -3.89 -25.39 -10.67
CA ARG A 221 -4.01 -26.10 -11.95
C ARG A 221 -3.91 -25.16 -13.15
N ASP A 222 -4.59 -24.02 -13.08
CA ASP A 222 -4.49 -22.97 -14.12
C ASP A 222 -3.08 -22.39 -14.22
N ALA A 223 -2.41 -22.17 -13.08
CA ALA A 223 -1.04 -21.67 -13.08
C ALA A 223 -0.08 -22.68 -13.73
N ILE A 224 -0.22 -23.98 -13.45
CA ILE A 224 0.55 -25.04 -14.11
C ILE A 224 0.32 -24.99 -15.62
N GLU A 225 -0.92 -24.84 -16.06
CA GLU A 225 -1.26 -24.78 -17.49
C GLU A 225 -0.69 -23.53 -18.17
N LEU A 226 -0.77 -22.36 -17.52
CA LEU A 226 -0.14 -21.13 -18.01
C LEU A 226 1.38 -21.29 -18.17
N VAL A 227 2.05 -21.92 -17.21
CA VAL A 227 3.50 -22.19 -17.27
C VAL A 227 3.84 -23.09 -18.45
N ARG A 228 3.04 -24.14 -18.73
CA ARG A 228 3.21 -24.98 -19.92
C ARG A 228 3.01 -24.20 -21.21
N ARG A 229 1.95 -23.39 -21.30
CA ARG A 229 1.64 -22.56 -22.48
C ARG A 229 2.67 -21.46 -22.77
N LEU A 230 3.42 -21.02 -21.75
CA LEU A 230 4.54 -20.08 -21.87
C LEU A 230 5.88 -20.76 -22.23
N ASP A 231 5.90 -22.08 -22.42
CA ASP A 231 7.11 -22.89 -22.54
C ASP A 231 8.12 -22.65 -21.39
N ALA A 232 7.58 -22.46 -20.19
CA ALA A 232 8.35 -22.46 -18.95
C ALA A 232 8.28 -23.85 -18.29
N ARG A 233 9.15 -24.09 -17.30
CA ARG A 233 9.29 -25.40 -16.66
C ARG A 233 8.94 -25.42 -15.18
N TYR A 234 9.30 -24.37 -14.45
CA TYR A 234 9.22 -24.37 -13.00
C TYR A 234 8.18 -23.36 -12.51
N LEU A 235 7.34 -23.82 -11.60
CA LEU A 235 6.36 -23.02 -10.89
C LEU A 235 6.62 -23.13 -9.38
N TRP A 236 6.72 -21.99 -8.71
CA TRP A 236 6.74 -21.92 -7.26
C TRP A 236 5.33 -21.64 -6.72
N VAL A 237 4.89 -22.45 -5.77
CA VAL A 237 3.59 -22.31 -5.08
C VAL A 237 3.81 -22.58 -3.60
N ASP A 238 3.53 -21.59 -2.74
CA ASP A 238 3.72 -21.66 -1.29
C ASP A 238 3.28 -22.98 -0.63
N THR A 239 2.07 -23.47 -0.92
CA THR A 239 1.50 -24.69 -0.35
C THR A 239 2.23 -25.97 -0.74
N LEU A 240 2.88 -25.98 -1.90
CA LEU A 240 3.57 -27.15 -2.43
C LEU A 240 5.10 -27.01 -2.42
N CYS A 241 5.63 -25.82 -2.18
CA CYS A 241 7.07 -25.54 -2.17
C CYS A 241 7.62 -25.30 -0.76
N LEU A 242 6.76 -25.02 0.22
CA LEU A 242 7.13 -24.92 1.64
C LEU A 242 6.60 -26.12 2.43
N MET A 243 7.41 -26.66 3.35
CA MET A 243 7.00 -27.77 4.22
C MET A 243 6.04 -27.28 5.31
N GLN A 244 4.73 -27.50 5.15
CA GLN A 244 3.68 -26.85 5.95
C GLN A 244 3.58 -27.36 7.40
N ASN A 245 4.15 -28.53 7.70
CA ASN A 245 4.11 -29.15 9.02
C ASN A 245 5.51 -29.29 9.66
N ASP A 246 6.51 -28.57 9.15
CA ASP A 246 7.84 -28.45 9.74
C ASP A 246 8.11 -26.97 10.03
N PRO A 247 8.08 -26.53 11.30
CA PRO A 247 8.29 -25.14 11.67
C PRO A 247 9.64 -24.58 11.21
N THR A 248 10.69 -25.40 11.15
CA THR A 248 12.04 -24.97 10.78
C THR A 248 12.12 -24.71 9.29
N ASP A 249 11.74 -25.69 8.45
CA ASP A 249 11.72 -25.53 6.99
C ASP A 249 10.76 -24.42 6.56
N LEU A 250 9.56 -24.36 7.17
CA LEU A 250 8.58 -23.30 6.91
C LEU A 250 9.15 -21.92 7.24
N THR A 251 9.78 -21.76 8.41
CA THR A 251 10.36 -20.47 8.82
C THR A 251 11.49 -20.05 7.89
N SER A 252 12.41 -20.96 7.55
CA SER A 252 13.50 -20.67 6.62
C SER A 252 13.00 -20.28 5.23
N GLY A 253 11.97 -20.97 4.72
CA GLY A 253 11.37 -20.64 3.43
C GLY A 253 10.58 -19.33 3.43
N VAL A 254 9.82 -19.05 4.51
CA VAL A 254 9.10 -17.78 4.69
C VAL A 254 10.07 -16.60 4.76
N ASN A 255 11.23 -16.78 5.41
CA ASN A 255 12.26 -15.74 5.54
C ASN A 255 12.89 -15.30 4.22
N VAL A 256 12.74 -16.09 3.14
CA VAL A 256 13.25 -15.75 1.80
C VAL A 256 12.14 -15.54 0.77
N MET A 257 10.87 -15.48 1.16
CA MET A 257 9.74 -15.29 0.23
C MET A 257 9.89 -14.04 -0.62
N ASP A 258 10.45 -12.97 -0.07
CA ASP A 258 10.71 -11.74 -0.78
C ASP A 258 11.69 -11.93 -1.95
N GLN A 259 12.68 -12.81 -1.78
CA GLN A 259 13.62 -13.21 -2.82
C GLN A 259 12.97 -14.12 -3.85
N VAL A 260 12.08 -15.02 -3.44
CA VAL A 260 11.32 -15.88 -4.35
C VAL A 260 10.49 -15.03 -5.32
N TYR A 261 9.72 -14.06 -4.83
CA TYR A 261 8.90 -13.22 -5.69
C TYR A 261 9.73 -12.26 -6.56
N GLU A 262 10.77 -11.64 -6.02
CA GLU A 262 11.62 -10.72 -6.79
C GLU A 262 12.40 -11.41 -7.92
N ARG A 263 12.88 -12.62 -7.66
CA ARG A 263 13.72 -13.39 -8.61
C ARG A 263 12.89 -14.23 -9.58
N SER A 264 11.59 -14.32 -9.37
CA SER A 264 10.69 -14.96 -10.34
C SER A 264 10.82 -14.27 -11.71
N TRP A 265 10.72 -15.07 -12.78
CA TRP A 265 10.70 -14.53 -14.14
C TRP A 265 9.46 -13.67 -14.35
N VAL A 266 8.32 -14.16 -13.85
CA VAL A 266 7.03 -13.48 -13.76
C VAL A 266 6.28 -14.02 -12.53
N ALA A 267 5.70 -13.13 -11.72
CA ALA A 267 4.73 -13.50 -10.71
C ALA A 267 3.32 -13.59 -11.33
N ILE A 268 2.61 -14.68 -11.07
CA ILE A 268 1.21 -14.87 -11.45
C ILE A 268 0.37 -14.42 -10.26
N ILE A 269 -0.39 -13.33 -10.43
CA ILE A 269 -1.26 -12.77 -9.39
C ILE A 269 -2.70 -13.16 -9.69
N ALA A 270 -3.24 -14.09 -8.91
CA ALA A 270 -4.65 -14.47 -8.96
C ALA A 270 -5.49 -13.45 -8.16
N ALA A 271 -5.75 -12.30 -8.78
CA ALA A 271 -6.54 -11.22 -8.19
C ALA A 271 -8.05 -11.48 -8.25
N SER A 272 -8.48 -12.48 -9.03
CA SER A 272 -9.88 -12.92 -9.11
C SER A 272 -10.21 -13.99 -8.06
N GLY A 273 -11.29 -13.76 -7.33
CA GLY A 273 -11.90 -14.76 -6.45
C GLY A 273 -11.45 -14.71 -4.99
N HIS A 274 -12.08 -15.58 -4.20
CA HIS A 274 -12.06 -15.50 -2.72
C HIS A 274 -11.29 -16.68 -2.09
N ASN A 275 -10.84 -17.66 -2.88
CA ASN A 275 -10.16 -18.88 -2.42
C ASN A 275 -9.39 -19.58 -3.55
N ALA A 276 -8.68 -20.66 -3.21
CA ALA A 276 -7.78 -21.39 -4.11
C ALA A 276 -8.48 -22.11 -5.28
N ASN A 277 -9.81 -22.24 -5.24
CA ASN A 277 -10.61 -22.87 -6.28
C ASN A 277 -11.20 -21.86 -7.29
N ALA A 278 -10.89 -20.57 -7.16
CA ALA A 278 -11.38 -19.54 -8.08
C ALA A 278 -10.89 -19.74 -9.53
N GLY A 279 -9.69 -20.28 -9.71
CA GLY A 279 -9.04 -20.39 -11.03
C GLY A 279 -8.42 -19.08 -11.52
N LEU A 280 -7.87 -19.11 -12.73
CA LEU A 280 -7.36 -17.94 -13.46
C LEU A 280 -8.26 -17.66 -14.69
N PRO A 281 -9.09 -16.60 -14.65
CA PRO A 281 -9.98 -16.21 -15.74
C PRO A 281 -9.26 -16.04 -17.08
N GLY A 282 -9.68 -16.81 -18.09
CA GLY A 282 -9.12 -16.80 -19.44
C GLY A 282 -8.08 -17.90 -19.71
N ILE A 283 -7.65 -18.67 -18.72
CA ILE A 283 -6.72 -19.79 -18.97
C ILE A 283 -7.42 -21.01 -19.57
N ARG A 284 -8.65 -21.29 -19.12
CA ARG A 284 -9.50 -22.37 -19.65
C ARG A 284 -10.73 -21.80 -20.34
N GLU A 285 -11.22 -22.52 -21.34
CA GLU A 285 -12.54 -22.26 -21.91
C GLU A 285 -13.63 -22.20 -20.81
N GLY A 286 -14.54 -21.23 -20.92
CA GLY A 286 -15.62 -21.02 -19.95
C GLY A 286 -15.21 -20.42 -18.60
N SER A 287 -13.92 -20.18 -18.34
CA SER A 287 -13.47 -19.55 -17.08
C SER A 287 -13.78 -18.06 -16.97
N ARG A 288 -14.19 -17.42 -18.07
CA ARG A 288 -14.70 -16.04 -18.12
C ARG A 288 -15.61 -15.82 -19.33
N PHE A 289 -16.40 -14.77 -19.28
CA PHE A 289 -17.26 -14.35 -20.40
C PHE A 289 -16.53 -13.46 -21.40
N VAL A 290 -16.89 -13.60 -22.68
CA VAL A 290 -16.48 -12.67 -23.74
C VAL A 290 -17.02 -11.28 -23.43
N SER A 291 -16.15 -10.28 -23.49
CA SER A 291 -16.55 -8.88 -23.32
C SER A 291 -16.46 -8.14 -24.65
N ARG A 292 -17.48 -7.35 -24.97
CA ARG A 292 -17.55 -6.59 -26.22
C ARG A 292 -17.69 -5.10 -25.94
N ALA A 293 -16.96 -4.28 -26.68
CA ALA A 293 -17.25 -2.87 -26.78
C ALA A 293 -18.62 -2.68 -27.44
N THR A 294 -19.34 -1.66 -27.01
CA THR A 294 -20.68 -1.36 -27.50
C THR A 294 -20.57 -0.51 -28.75
N ARG A 295 -21.12 -0.97 -29.87
CA ARG A 295 -21.06 -0.26 -31.14
C ARG A 295 -22.08 0.88 -31.15
N ILE A 296 -21.62 2.13 -31.25
CA ILE A 296 -22.47 3.32 -31.22
C ILE A 296 -22.66 3.95 -32.61
N THR A 297 -21.73 3.71 -33.55
CA THR A 297 -21.85 4.15 -34.94
C THR A 297 -21.33 3.09 -35.91
N GLY A 298 -21.39 3.38 -37.21
CA GLY A 298 -20.83 2.53 -38.25
C GLY A 298 -19.33 2.22 -38.07
N GLU A 299 -18.58 3.09 -37.39
CA GLU A 299 -17.12 3.02 -37.31
C GLU A 299 -16.58 2.95 -35.87
N VAL A 300 -17.38 3.35 -34.87
CA VAL A 300 -16.92 3.49 -33.48
C VAL A 300 -17.70 2.58 -32.53
N SER A 301 -16.95 1.91 -31.65
CA SER A 301 -17.46 1.26 -30.45
C SER A 301 -16.87 1.90 -29.20
N VAL A 302 -17.61 1.91 -28.11
CA VAL A 302 -17.17 2.43 -26.81
C VAL A 302 -17.17 1.34 -25.76
N GLY A 303 -16.25 1.43 -24.81
CA GLY A 303 -16.20 0.49 -23.70
C GLY A 303 -15.55 1.09 -22.46
N LEU A 304 -15.84 0.47 -21.32
CA LEU A 304 -15.32 0.89 -20.03
C LEU A 304 -13.93 0.32 -19.80
N TYR A 305 -12.94 1.17 -19.60
CA TYR A 305 -11.62 0.84 -19.09
C TYR A 305 -11.55 1.15 -17.59
N VAL A 306 -11.16 0.15 -16.81
CA VAL A 306 -10.93 0.29 -15.36
C VAL A 306 -9.45 -0.04 -15.10
N PRO A 307 -8.66 0.87 -14.50
CA PRO A 307 -7.28 0.66 -14.13
C PRO A 307 -7.12 -0.52 -13.17
N LEU A 308 -5.96 -1.18 -13.27
CA LEU A 308 -5.62 -2.34 -12.45
C LEU A 308 -5.71 -2.03 -10.95
N ASP A 309 -5.12 -0.93 -10.48
CA ASP A 309 -5.06 -0.62 -9.04
C ASP A 309 -6.44 -0.49 -8.41
N ARG A 310 -7.43 -0.01 -9.17
CA ARG A 310 -8.81 0.05 -8.72
C ARG A 310 -9.49 -1.32 -8.66
N LEU A 311 -9.20 -2.20 -9.61
CA LEU A 311 -9.66 -3.59 -9.55
C LEU A 311 -9.01 -4.33 -8.36
N LEU A 312 -7.73 -4.06 -8.11
CA LEU A 312 -6.99 -4.64 -7.00
C LEU A 312 -7.48 -4.17 -5.65
N LYS A 313 -7.78 -2.87 -5.47
CA LYS A 313 -8.39 -2.33 -4.23
C LYS A 313 -9.65 -3.08 -3.79
N ARG A 314 -10.40 -3.69 -4.71
CA ARG A 314 -11.62 -4.47 -4.45
C ARG A 314 -11.38 -5.96 -4.20
N SER A 315 -10.21 -6.44 -4.60
CA SER A 315 -9.94 -7.86 -4.56
C SER A 315 -9.72 -8.33 -3.13
N VAL A 316 -10.24 -9.52 -2.78
CA VAL A 316 -9.86 -10.20 -1.55
C VAL A 316 -8.35 -10.41 -1.49
N TYR A 317 -7.71 -10.53 -2.66
CA TYR A 317 -6.27 -10.65 -2.79
C TYR A 317 -5.50 -9.53 -2.06
N THR A 318 -5.78 -8.25 -2.33
CA THR A 318 -5.06 -7.14 -1.69
C THR A 318 -5.47 -6.89 -0.25
N SER A 319 -6.59 -7.47 0.20
CA SER A 319 -6.99 -7.40 1.61
C SER A 319 -6.06 -8.18 2.55
N ARG A 320 -5.18 -9.05 2.05
CA ARG A 320 -4.30 -9.90 2.88
C ARG A 320 -2.91 -9.27 3.01
N ALA A 321 -2.36 -9.23 4.22
CA ALA A 321 -1.05 -8.62 4.46
C ALA A 321 0.09 -9.34 3.72
N TRP A 322 0.10 -10.68 3.71
CA TRP A 322 1.14 -11.48 3.04
C TRP A 322 1.24 -11.19 1.54
N THR A 323 0.12 -10.90 0.86
CA THR A 323 0.13 -10.61 -0.58
C THR A 323 0.80 -9.28 -0.95
N PHE A 324 1.09 -8.42 0.03
CA PHE A 324 1.70 -7.10 -0.22
C PHE A 324 3.09 -7.24 -0.83
N GLN A 325 3.97 -8.03 -0.22
CA GLN A 325 5.31 -8.27 -0.77
C GLN A 325 5.28 -9.14 -2.04
N GLU A 326 4.31 -10.04 -2.15
CA GLU A 326 4.11 -10.93 -3.31
C GLU A 326 3.68 -10.14 -4.55
N GLU A 327 2.96 -9.02 -4.36
CA GLU A 327 2.53 -8.09 -5.39
C GLU A 327 3.61 -7.05 -5.73
N LEU A 328 4.25 -6.46 -4.71
CA LEU A 328 5.12 -5.30 -4.88
C LEU A 328 6.52 -5.64 -5.39
N LEU A 329 7.10 -6.75 -4.94
CA LEU A 329 8.50 -7.08 -5.19
C LEU A 329 8.84 -7.70 -6.56
N PRO A 330 7.96 -8.48 -7.22
CA PRO A 330 8.22 -9.00 -8.55
C PRO A 330 8.61 -7.90 -9.54
N ARG A 331 9.56 -8.21 -10.44
CA ARG A 331 9.93 -7.28 -11.53
C ARG A 331 8.94 -7.30 -12.68
N ARG A 332 8.20 -8.39 -12.80
CA ARG A 332 7.14 -8.62 -13.77
C ARG A 332 6.03 -9.38 -13.06
N ALA A 333 4.80 -8.92 -13.20
CA ALA A 333 3.63 -9.56 -12.65
C ALA A 333 2.52 -9.59 -13.71
N VAL A 334 1.86 -10.74 -13.85
CA VAL A 334 0.64 -10.89 -14.64
C VAL A 334 -0.55 -11.02 -13.68
N TYR A 335 -1.54 -10.17 -13.85
CA TYR A 335 -2.71 -10.08 -12.98
C TYR A 335 -3.92 -10.65 -13.69
N PHE A 336 -4.49 -11.70 -13.13
CA PHE A 336 -5.75 -12.26 -13.56
C PHE A 336 -6.87 -11.67 -12.70
N THR A 337 -7.62 -10.72 -13.27
CA THR A 337 -8.85 -10.18 -12.68
C THR A 337 -10.06 -10.91 -13.24
N GLU A 338 -11.27 -10.66 -12.73
CA GLU A 338 -12.49 -11.37 -13.15
C GLU A 338 -12.75 -11.33 -14.66
N LYS A 339 -12.42 -10.22 -15.33
CA LYS A 339 -12.78 -9.97 -16.73
C LYS A 339 -11.58 -9.72 -17.65
N ARG A 340 -10.39 -9.49 -17.07
CA ARG A 340 -9.23 -8.93 -17.78
C ARG A 340 -7.92 -9.45 -17.22
N VAL A 341 -6.92 -9.52 -18.10
CA VAL A 341 -5.53 -9.78 -17.78
C VAL A 341 -4.71 -8.51 -17.97
N PHE A 342 -3.89 -8.21 -16.97
CA PHE A 342 -2.91 -7.12 -17.01
C PHE A 342 -1.51 -7.69 -16.84
N PHE A 343 -0.52 -7.00 -17.38
CA PHE A 343 0.88 -7.20 -17.08
C PHE A 343 1.44 -5.90 -16.54
N ARG A 344 2.24 -5.96 -15.48
CA ARG A 344 2.96 -4.82 -14.93
C ARG A 344 4.41 -5.21 -14.72
N CYS A 345 5.33 -4.35 -15.16
CA CYS A 345 6.71 -4.37 -14.71
C CYS A 345 7.02 -3.08 -13.93
N ARG A 346 8.28 -2.87 -13.54
CA ARG A 346 8.66 -1.67 -12.77
C ARG A 346 8.53 -0.36 -13.56
N GLU A 347 8.49 -0.43 -14.89
CA GLU A 347 8.43 0.74 -15.78
C GLU A 347 7.09 0.92 -16.49
N ASP A 348 6.40 -0.16 -16.83
CA ASP A 348 5.24 -0.09 -17.73
C ASP A 348 4.15 -1.11 -17.36
N MET A 349 2.95 -0.87 -17.88
CA MET A 349 1.78 -1.71 -17.70
C MET A 349 1.07 -1.95 -19.04
N TYR A 350 0.72 -3.19 -19.32
CA TYR A 350 -0.06 -3.60 -20.48
C TYR A 350 -1.36 -4.27 -20.03
N THR A 351 -2.35 -4.28 -20.90
CA THR A 351 -3.61 -5.00 -20.68
C THR A 351 -4.11 -5.58 -21.99
N GLU A 352 -4.84 -6.69 -21.91
CA GLU A 352 -5.43 -7.29 -23.10
C GLU A 352 -6.54 -6.41 -23.72
N GLN A 353 -7.02 -5.42 -22.98
CA GLN A 353 -8.11 -4.54 -23.37
C GLN A 353 -7.70 -3.44 -24.35
N LEU A 354 -6.41 -3.13 -24.50
CA LEU A 354 -5.94 -2.13 -25.46
C LEU A 354 -5.43 -2.78 -26.75
N LEU A 355 -5.39 -2.08 -27.88
CA LEU A 355 -4.94 -2.59 -29.18
C LEU A 355 -3.44 -2.40 -29.38
N ASP A 356 -2.94 -1.22 -29.05
CA ASP A 356 -1.59 -0.76 -29.33
C ASP A 356 -0.74 -0.69 -28.06
N GLN A 357 0.57 -0.72 -28.27
CA GLN A 357 1.56 -0.43 -27.24
C GLN A 357 1.62 1.09 -27.04
N ARG A 358 2.03 1.54 -25.85
CA ARG A 358 2.23 2.95 -25.55
C ARG A 358 3.10 3.67 -26.60
N PRO A 359 2.83 4.94 -26.93
CA PRO A 359 3.85 5.80 -27.51
C PRO A 359 5.04 5.91 -26.53
N ARG A 360 6.28 5.71 -27.02
CA ARG A 360 7.49 5.88 -26.18
C ARG A 360 7.52 7.30 -25.63
N GLY A 361 7.71 7.44 -24.31
CA GLY A 361 7.84 8.73 -23.63
C GLY A 361 6.55 9.30 -23.00
N GLY A 362 5.42 8.58 -23.02
CA GLY A 362 4.21 8.97 -22.28
C GLY A 362 4.32 8.69 -20.78
N GLU A 363 3.74 9.54 -19.93
CA GLU A 363 3.62 9.30 -18.48
C GLU A 363 3.02 7.90 -18.20
N PRO A 364 3.49 7.17 -17.18
CA PRO A 364 3.01 5.82 -16.85
C PRO A 364 1.50 5.77 -16.53
N LEU A 365 0.86 4.58 -16.56
CA LEU A 365 -0.63 4.46 -16.61
C LEU A 365 -1.27 4.81 -15.24
N TYR A 366 -0.41 5.22 -14.32
CA TYR A 366 -0.64 5.74 -12.99
C TYR A 366 -1.34 7.09 -13.12
N MET A 367 -2.65 7.09 -12.89
CA MET A 367 -3.50 8.27 -12.94
C MET A 367 -3.08 9.31 -11.88
N LYS A 368 -3.15 10.60 -12.23
CA LYS A 368 -2.86 11.74 -11.35
C LYS A 368 -3.95 11.98 -10.29
N ASP A 369 -5.17 11.47 -10.49
CA ASP A 369 -6.35 11.91 -9.72
C ASP A 369 -6.65 11.09 -8.43
N ASP A 370 -5.95 9.97 -8.22
CA ASP A 370 -5.84 9.35 -6.89
C ASP A 370 -4.35 9.21 -6.60
N ILE A 371 -3.81 10.31 -6.09
CA ILE A 371 -2.39 10.54 -5.80
C ILE A 371 -1.78 9.35 -5.03
N TRP A 372 -2.58 8.57 -4.29
CA TRP A 372 -2.09 7.47 -3.47
C TRP A 372 -1.88 6.16 -4.24
N SER A 373 -2.83 5.72 -5.07
CA SER A 373 -2.85 4.33 -5.60
C SER A 373 -1.88 4.11 -6.75
N SER A 374 -1.58 5.21 -7.42
CA SER A 374 -0.67 5.30 -8.54
C SER A 374 0.81 5.35 -8.11
N MET A 375 1.09 5.65 -6.83
CA MET A 375 2.45 5.71 -6.28
C MET A 375 3.01 4.35 -5.86
N LEU A 376 2.18 3.42 -5.37
CA LEU A 376 2.65 2.16 -4.78
C LEU A 376 3.59 1.37 -5.73
N PRO A 377 3.30 1.22 -7.04
CA PRO A 377 4.21 0.50 -7.94
C PRO A 377 5.60 1.14 -8.06
N GLY A 378 5.67 2.48 -7.99
CA GLY A 378 6.94 3.22 -8.01
C GLY A 378 7.81 2.95 -6.78
N THR A 379 7.20 2.69 -5.63
CA THR A 379 7.94 2.43 -4.37
C THR A 379 8.80 1.17 -4.41
N ALA A 380 8.54 0.24 -5.35
CA ALA A 380 9.32 -1.00 -5.51
C ALA A 380 10.78 -0.76 -5.91
N THR A 381 11.12 0.41 -6.47
CA THR A 381 12.51 0.77 -6.82
C THR A 381 13.32 1.23 -5.60
N MET A 382 12.64 1.72 -4.56
CA MET A 382 13.22 2.28 -3.35
C MET A 382 14.23 3.39 -3.65
N ASP A 383 13.85 4.28 -4.55
CA ASP A 383 14.65 5.45 -4.93
C ASP A 383 14.59 6.54 -3.84
N THR A 384 13.49 6.60 -3.10
CA THR A 384 13.30 7.51 -1.95
C THR A 384 12.80 6.72 -0.73
N PRO A 385 13.66 5.93 -0.06
CA PRO A 385 13.23 4.88 0.87
C PRO A 385 12.23 5.29 1.94
N MET A 386 12.40 6.46 2.56
CA MET A 386 11.47 6.95 3.61
C MET A 386 10.10 7.31 3.01
N ALA A 387 10.09 8.00 1.89
CA ALA A 387 8.87 8.34 1.17
C ALA A 387 8.17 7.08 0.62
N ASP A 388 8.96 6.15 0.10
CA ASP A 388 8.45 4.87 -0.39
C ASP A 388 7.83 4.07 0.75
N PHE A 389 8.48 4.01 1.91
CA PHE A 389 7.96 3.30 3.08
C PHE A 389 6.66 3.91 3.63
N GLU A 390 6.55 5.24 3.66
CA GLU A 390 5.30 5.92 4.04
C GLU A 390 4.12 5.51 3.13
N VAL A 391 4.33 5.49 1.81
CA VAL A 391 3.31 5.01 0.87
C VAL A 391 3.03 3.53 1.10
N MET A 392 4.06 2.72 1.35
CA MET A 392 3.87 1.30 1.63
C MET A 392 3.02 1.07 2.88
N LEU A 393 3.26 1.80 3.97
CA LEU A 393 2.48 1.69 5.21
C LEU A 393 1.00 2.01 5.00
N LEU A 394 0.69 3.02 4.17
CA LEU A 394 -0.67 3.37 3.80
C LEU A 394 -1.44 2.20 3.15
N TYR A 395 -0.75 1.41 2.32
CA TYR A 395 -1.35 0.26 1.63
C TYR A 395 -1.25 -1.07 2.39
N TYR A 396 -0.31 -1.17 3.32
CA TYR A 396 -0.04 -2.39 4.06
C TYR A 396 -0.86 -2.51 5.34
N THR A 397 -0.91 -1.43 6.12
CA THR A 397 -1.53 -1.45 7.47
C THR A 397 -3.04 -1.73 7.49
N PRO A 398 -3.86 -1.36 6.48
CA PRO A 398 -5.27 -1.75 6.44
C PRO A 398 -5.49 -3.24 6.15
N ARG A 399 -4.45 -3.98 5.74
CA ARG A 399 -4.60 -5.38 5.30
C ARG A 399 -4.80 -6.32 6.48
N ALA A 400 -5.68 -7.30 6.29
CA ALA A 400 -6.00 -8.35 7.24
C ALA A 400 -4.86 -9.37 7.40
N LEU A 401 -4.71 -9.85 8.63
CA LEU A 401 -3.75 -10.88 9.04
C LEU A 401 -4.52 -12.02 9.71
N THR A 402 -4.29 -13.26 9.25
CA THR A 402 -4.84 -14.45 9.92
C THR A 402 -4.20 -14.63 11.31
N ASN A 403 -2.88 -14.45 11.41
CA ASN A 403 -2.15 -14.37 12.67
C ASN A 403 -1.68 -12.93 12.88
N PRO A 404 -2.17 -12.21 13.90
CA PRO A 404 -1.77 -10.83 14.16
C PRO A 404 -0.27 -10.62 14.34
N ASN A 405 0.47 -11.66 14.74
CA ASN A 405 1.92 -11.62 14.93
C ASN A 405 2.72 -11.56 13.63
N ASP A 406 2.08 -11.82 12.48
CA ASP A 406 2.74 -11.77 11.18
C ASP A 406 2.89 -10.34 10.64
N ILE A 407 2.43 -9.31 11.36
CA ILE A 407 2.46 -7.90 10.90
C ILE A 407 3.85 -7.41 10.49
N LEU A 408 4.93 -7.86 11.15
CA LEU A 408 6.30 -7.56 10.72
C LEU A 408 6.84 -8.60 9.73
N ARG A 409 6.48 -9.87 9.92
CA ARG A 409 6.98 -10.98 9.09
C ARG A 409 6.52 -10.86 7.64
N ALA A 410 5.27 -10.47 7.41
CA ALA A 410 4.71 -10.26 6.08
C ALA A 410 5.29 -9.02 5.36
N LEU A 411 6.06 -8.18 6.06
CA LEU A 411 6.76 -7.02 5.50
C LEU A 411 8.29 -7.15 5.60
N ALA A 412 8.81 -8.26 6.14
CA ALA A 412 10.22 -8.38 6.53
C ALA A 412 11.17 -8.19 5.35
N GLY A 413 10.83 -8.74 4.18
CA GLY A 413 11.63 -8.56 2.96
C GLY A 413 11.71 -7.13 2.46
N ILE A 414 10.61 -6.39 2.58
CA ILE A 414 10.53 -4.96 2.26
C ILE A 414 11.37 -4.15 3.25
N ILE A 415 11.20 -4.41 4.56
CA ILE A 415 11.97 -3.77 5.63
C ILE A 415 13.47 -3.98 5.42
N ARG A 416 13.90 -5.19 5.05
CA ARG A 416 15.32 -5.49 4.78
C ARG A 416 15.88 -4.64 3.63
N ARG A 417 15.14 -4.50 2.53
CA ARG A 417 15.56 -3.66 1.39
C ARG A 417 15.57 -2.18 1.75
N LEU A 418 14.57 -1.71 2.49
CA LEU A 418 14.54 -0.33 2.99
C LEU A 418 15.74 -0.08 3.91
N SER A 419 16.06 -1.03 4.77
CA SER A 419 17.23 -0.96 5.66
C SER A 419 18.53 -0.83 4.87
N GLU A 420 18.71 -1.64 3.82
CA GLU A 420 19.87 -1.58 2.93
C GLU A 420 19.94 -0.25 2.15
N ARG A 421 18.82 0.20 1.57
CA ARG A 421 18.75 1.41 0.74
C ARG A 421 18.87 2.69 1.55
N ALA A 422 18.18 2.77 2.69
CA ALA A 422 18.21 3.91 3.59
C ALA A 422 19.42 3.90 4.53
N LYS A 423 20.25 2.85 4.51
CA LYS A 423 21.41 2.69 5.40
C LYS A 423 21.04 2.86 6.88
N CYS A 424 19.87 2.34 7.28
CA CYS A 424 19.38 2.45 8.65
C CYS A 424 18.80 1.11 9.14
N ARG A 425 18.75 0.90 10.45
CA ARG A 425 18.08 -0.27 11.03
C ARG A 425 16.58 0.02 11.18
N PHE A 426 15.80 -1.02 11.42
CA PHE A 426 14.40 -0.88 11.84
C PHE A 426 14.25 -1.35 13.29
N PHE A 427 13.44 -0.63 14.04
CA PHE A 427 13.14 -0.92 15.44
C PHE A 427 11.62 -0.97 15.59
N GLU A 428 11.10 -2.16 15.92
CA GLU A 428 9.66 -2.41 16.04
C GLU A 428 8.85 -1.94 14.81
N GLY A 429 9.42 -2.09 13.60
CA GLY A 429 8.80 -1.66 12.34
C GLY A 429 9.04 -0.20 11.94
N ILE A 430 9.76 0.58 12.74
CA ILE A 430 10.06 2.00 12.47
C ILE A 430 11.53 2.16 12.03
N PRO A 431 11.84 2.91 10.94
CA PRO A 431 13.23 3.19 10.55
C PRO A 431 13.93 4.05 11.61
N THR A 432 15.07 3.59 12.13
CA THR A 432 15.76 4.25 13.25
C THR A 432 16.29 5.63 12.89
N ALA A 433 16.67 5.87 11.62
CA ALA A 433 17.21 7.16 11.17
C ALA A 433 16.14 8.26 11.06
N ALA A 434 14.86 7.88 11.00
CA ALA A 434 13.73 8.79 10.83
C ALA A 434 12.63 8.50 11.86
N PHE A 435 13.02 8.00 13.03
CA PHE A 435 12.11 7.52 14.07
C PHE A 435 11.05 8.58 14.46
N ASP A 436 11.45 9.85 14.60
CA ASP A 436 10.57 10.97 14.96
C ASP A 436 9.49 11.23 13.91
N ALA A 437 9.80 11.00 12.62
CA ALA A 437 8.84 11.20 11.53
C ALA A 437 7.83 10.05 11.39
N PHE A 438 8.18 8.86 11.88
CA PHE A 438 7.33 7.67 11.76
C PHE A 438 6.60 7.31 13.06
N ILE A 439 7.05 7.78 14.24
CA ILE A 439 6.32 7.62 15.50
C ILE A 439 5.06 8.51 15.56
N VAL A 440 5.03 9.58 14.78
CA VAL A 440 3.88 10.50 14.62
C VAL A 440 2.86 10.04 13.57
N PHE A 441 2.72 8.73 13.35
CA PHE A 441 1.68 8.21 12.45
C PHE A 441 0.28 8.52 12.99
N LYS A 442 -0.69 8.72 12.10
CA LYS A 442 -2.11 8.93 12.42
C LYS A 442 -3.01 7.87 11.78
N ALA A 443 -4.23 7.81 12.27
CA ALA A 443 -5.31 7.08 11.62
C ALA A 443 -5.56 7.64 10.21
N HIS A 444 -5.92 6.80 9.24
CA HIS A 444 -6.23 7.27 7.88
C HIS A 444 -7.50 6.62 7.34
N TYR A 445 -8.65 7.29 7.51
CA TYR A 445 -9.99 6.75 7.19
C TYR A 445 -10.38 5.48 7.98
N PHE A 446 -9.72 5.20 9.11
CA PHE A 446 -10.00 4.06 9.97
C PHE A 446 -9.94 4.46 11.43
N VAL A 447 -10.71 3.77 12.27
CA VAL A 447 -10.46 3.73 13.71
C VAL A 447 -9.33 2.74 13.97
N LEU A 448 -8.34 3.15 14.76
CA LEU A 448 -7.22 2.27 15.14
C LEU A 448 -7.58 1.44 16.35
N HIS A 449 -7.46 0.12 16.23
CA HIS A 449 -7.71 -0.84 17.31
C HIS A 449 -6.40 -1.40 17.86
N ARG A 450 -6.29 -1.56 19.18
CA ARG A 450 -5.07 -2.05 19.82
C ARG A 450 -4.73 -3.48 19.38
N ARG A 451 -3.47 -3.72 18.97
CA ARG A 451 -2.91 -5.05 18.69
C ARG A 451 -2.03 -5.50 19.86
N VAL A 452 -2.61 -6.35 20.72
CA VAL A 452 -1.91 -6.96 21.85
C VAL A 452 -0.63 -7.69 21.39
N GLY A 453 0.45 -7.55 22.15
CA GLY A 453 1.75 -8.17 21.88
C GLY A 453 2.72 -7.33 21.06
N PHE A 454 2.34 -6.10 20.69
CA PHE A 454 3.18 -5.13 19.98
C PHE A 454 3.16 -3.77 20.69
N PRO A 455 4.20 -2.94 20.52
CA PRO A 455 4.28 -1.69 21.26
C PRO A 455 3.28 -0.62 20.76
N SER A 456 2.67 0.15 21.67
CA SER A 456 1.64 1.15 21.31
C SER A 456 2.21 2.35 20.54
N TYR A 457 3.49 2.64 20.73
CA TYR A 457 4.20 3.69 19.99
C TYR A 457 4.53 3.32 18.55
N SER A 458 4.40 2.04 18.17
CA SER A 458 4.64 1.57 16.81
C SER A 458 3.32 1.38 16.08
N TRP A 459 3.31 1.64 14.78
CA TRP A 459 2.18 1.30 13.90
C TRP A 459 1.84 -0.19 13.96
N THR A 460 2.79 -1.06 14.31
CA THR A 460 2.56 -2.51 14.51
C THR A 460 1.62 -2.79 15.68
N GLY A 461 1.57 -1.89 16.67
CA GLY A 461 0.69 -1.93 17.83
C GLY A 461 -0.78 -1.69 17.52
N TRP A 462 -1.15 -1.45 16.26
CA TRP A 462 -2.51 -1.08 15.86
C TRP A 462 -3.03 -1.93 14.69
N LYS A 463 -4.34 -2.04 14.60
CA LYS A 463 -5.10 -2.58 13.45
C LYS A 463 -5.90 -1.43 12.85
N GLY A 464 -5.84 -1.29 11.53
CA GLY A 464 -6.45 -0.20 10.80
C GLY A 464 -5.44 0.43 9.85
N GLY A 465 -5.92 1.30 8.96
CA GLY A 465 -5.05 2.06 8.07
C GLY A 465 -4.43 3.24 8.78
N ILE A 466 -3.12 3.40 8.59
CA ILE A 466 -2.37 4.56 9.07
C ILE A 466 -1.80 5.37 7.92
N SER A 467 -1.53 6.64 8.20
CA SER A 467 -0.62 7.46 7.41
C SER A 467 0.53 7.88 8.31
N ALA A 468 1.77 7.81 7.81
CA ALA A 468 2.81 8.67 8.37
C ALA A 468 2.51 10.12 7.93
N GLU A 469 2.83 11.12 8.75
CA GLU A 469 2.69 12.53 8.38
C GLU A 469 3.92 13.09 7.65
N GLY A 470 4.75 12.19 7.09
CA GLY A 470 5.94 12.53 6.33
C GLY A 470 5.64 13.32 5.05
N ARG A 471 4.39 13.35 4.60
CA ARG A 471 3.94 14.07 3.40
C ARG A 471 4.21 15.58 3.46
N ASN A 472 4.12 16.19 4.64
CA ASN A 472 4.46 17.60 4.82
C ASN A 472 5.98 17.84 4.66
N HIS A 473 6.82 16.85 4.95
CA HIS A 473 8.27 16.93 4.73
C HIS A 473 8.66 16.81 3.26
N ARG A 474 7.79 16.27 2.40
CA ARG A 474 8.00 16.21 0.94
C ARG A 474 7.69 17.54 0.24
N ALA A 475 6.83 18.37 0.81
CA ALA A 475 6.47 19.64 0.19
C ALA A 475 7.67 20.61 0.10
N PHE A 476 8.69 20.49 0.98
CA PHE A 476 9.82 21.45 1.03
C PHE A 476 11.22 20.86 1.28
N GLY A 477 11.42 19.54 1.15
CA GLY A 477 12.71 19.01 0.70
C GLY A 477 13.87 18.88 1.71
N ASN A 478 13.67 18.82 3.03
CA ASN A 478 14.76 18.36 3.91
C ASN A 478 14.30 17.76 5.25
N LEU A 479 13.97 16.46 5.26
CA LEU A 479 13.73 15.68 6.50
C LEU A 479 14.84 15.89 7.53
N ASN A 480 16.12 15.89 7.12
CA ASN A 480 17.24 16.08 8.03
C ASN A 480 17.22 17.46 8.70
N LYS A 481 16.78 18.51 8.00
CA LYS A 481 16.61 19.85 8.58
C LYS A 481 15.56 19.85 9.69
N TRP A 482 14.41 19.22 9.47
CA TRP A 482 13.39 19.08 10.51
C TRP A 482 13.89 18.25 11.71
N LEU A 483 14.56 17.13 11.46
CA LEU A 483 15.17 16.33 12.54
C LEU A 483 16.22 17.15 13.35
N GLU A 484 16.94 18.08 12.71
CA GLU A 484 17.93 18.93 13.37
C GLU A 484 17.30 20.10 14.15
N GLU A 485 16.32 20.79 13.57
CA GLU A 485 15.81 22.06 14.08
C GLU A 485 14.54 21.94 14.92
N ASP A 486 13.75 20.88 14.72
CA ASP A 486 12.35 20.80 15.20
C ASP A 486 12.05 19.58 16.08
N THR A 487 13.04 18.74 16.32
CA THR A 487 12.93 17.59 17.21
C THR A 487 13.96 17.70 18.35
N TRP A 488 13.63 17.25 19.55
CA TRP A 488 14.51 17.37 20.74
C TRP A 488 14.64 16.09 21.58
N ILE A 489 13.77 15.10 21.37
CA ILE A 489 13.74 13.86 22.15
C ILE A 489 14.94 12.98 21.81
N ILE A 490 15.67 12.50 22.82
CA ILE A 490 16.67 11.45 22.61
C ILE A 490 16.02 10.10 22.94
N TRP A 491 15.85 9.27 21.91
CA TRP A 491 15.16 8.00 22.03
C TRP A 491 16.10 6.90 22.52
N TYR A 492 15.83 6.35 23.70
CA TYR A 492 16.48 5.13 24.19
C TYR A 492 15.50 3.96 24.12
N LYS A 493 16.03 2.78 23.79
CA LYS A 493 15.35 1.50 23.91
C LYS A 493 15.99 0.68 25.02
N ARG A 494 15.19 -0.05 25.79
CA ARG A 494 15.73 -1.02 26.77
C ARG A 494 15.78 -2.42 26.20
N SER A 495 16.90 -3.11 26.41
CA SER A 495 17.02 -4.55 26.14
C SER A 495 16.18 -5.37 27.12
N ALA A 496 15.99 -6.66 26.84
CA ALA A 496 15.39 -7.60 27.81
C ALA A 496 16.18 -7.70 29.13
N THR A 497 17.47 -7.36 29.12
CA THR A 497 18.32 -7.28 30.32
C THR A 497 18.23 -5.92 31.02
N GLY A 498 17.39 -5.01 30.53
CA GLY A 498 17.16 -3.69 31.11
C GLY A 498 18.17 -2.62 30.70
N VAL A 499 19.20 -2.91 29.90
CA VAL A 499 20.24 -1.92 29.56
C VAL A 499 19.71 -0.91 28.52
N PRO A 500 19.78 0.41 28.78
CA PRO A 500 19.36 1.42 27.81
C PRO A 500 20.39 1.54 26.67
N ASN A 501 19.90 1.59 25.44
CA ASN A 501 20.68 1.83 24.23
C ASN A 501 19.99 2.88 23.38
N LEU A 502 20.74 3.68 22.61
CA LEU A 502 20.12 4.60 21.66
C LEU A 502 19.31 3.84 20.60
N VAL A 503 18.15 4.38 20.22
CA VAL A 503 17.39 3.88 19.07
C VAL A 503 18.19 4.12 17.78
N TRP A 504 18.80 5.30 17.66
CA TRP A 504 19.73 5.68 16.60
C TRP A 504 21.08 6.06 17.19
N ASP A 505 22.10 5.28 16.85
CA ASP A 505 23.49 5.58 17.17
C ASP A 505 24.27 5.77 15.88
N SER A 506 24.60 7.02 15.57
CA SER A 506 25.39 7.36 14.38
C SER A 506 26.84 6.94 14.48
N SER A 507 27.36 6.66 15.68
CA SER A 507 28.76 6.32 15.95
C SER A 507 29.03 4.82 15.96
N ALA A 508 28.06 4.00 16.36
CA ALA A 508 28.19 2.53 16.42
C ALA A 508 28.09 1.81 15.05
N ASN A 509 28.06 2.56 13.95
CA ASN A 509 27.70 2.06 12.63
C ASN A 509 28.92 2.11 11.68
N GLU A 510 29.92 1.25 11.94
CA GLU A 510 31.20 1.16 11.21
C GLU A 510 31.06 0.93 9.69
N THR A 511 29.90 0.48 9.24
CA THR A 511 29.60 0.14 7.84
C THR A 511 29.27 1.33 6.93
N PHE A 512 29.20 2.57 7.44
CA PHE A 512 28.63 3.69 6.67
C PHE A 512 29.61 4.88 6.55
N PRO A 513 29.92 5.35 5.32
CA PRO A 513 30.85 6.45 5.12
C PRO A 513 30.30 7.73 5.74
N LEU A 514 31.11 8.38 6.59
CA LEU A 514 30.77 9.63 7.30
C LEU A 514 30.37 10.79 6.36
N ASN A 515 30.71 10.70 5.07
CA ASN A 515 30.60 11.78 4.09
C ASN A 515 29.28 11.83 3.29
N ASP A 516 28.33 10.90 3.50
CA ASP A 516 27.02 10.91 2.82
C ASP A 516 25.93 11.50 3.74
N SER A 517 25.64 12.79 3.55
CA SER A 517 24.69 13.55 4.38
C SER A 517 23.22 13.31 4.04
N SER A 518 22.93 12.52 3.00
CA SER A 518 21.56 12.28 2.51
C SER A 518 20.68 11.57 3.55
N TYR A 519 21.30 10.88 4.53
CA TYR A 519 20.63 10.07 5.55
C TYR A 519 21.28 10.24 6.94
N ASP A 520 21.69 11.46 7.29
CA ASP A 520 22.37 11.78 8.54
C ASP A 520 21.55 11.45 9.81
N GLY A 521 20.21 11.41 9.71
CA GLY A 521 19.32 11.19 10.85
C GLY A 521 19.51 12.30 11.90
N TYR A 522 19.89 11.94 13.13
CA TYR A 522 19.99 12.87 14.28
C TYR A 522 21.39 13.37 14.62
N ARG A 523 22.35 13.35 13.68
CA ARG A 523 23.76 13.69 13.99
C ARG A 523 23.95 15.07 14.65
N ARG A 524 23.03 16.01 14.42
CA ARG A 524 23.05 17.36 15.00
C ARG A 524 21.62 17.72 15.39
N ARG A 525 21.27 17.63 16.68
CA ARG A 525 19.93 17.95 17.17
C ARG A 525 20.00 19.09 18.18
N ARG A 526 19.07 20.04 18.12
CA ARG A 526 18.95 21.10 19.11
C ARG A 526 18.25 20.60 20.38
N SER A 527 18.63 21.15 21.52
CA SER A 527 17.92 20.93 22.78
C SER A 527 16.56 21.63 22.76
N PHE A 528 15.60 21.09 23.52
CA PHE A 528 14.29 21.72 23.66
C PHE A 528 14.41 23.11 24.28
N GLN A 529 13.89 24.12 23.59
CA GLN A 529 13.77 25.48 24.09
C GLN A 529 12.36 25.71 24.64
N ALA A 530 12.21 25.52 25.96
CA ALA A 530 10.95 25.82 26.62
C ALA A 530 10.66 27.34 26.55
N PRO A 531 9.38 27.75 26.43
CA PRO A 531 9.01 29.15 26.63
C PRO A 531 9.55 29.69 27.95
N ALA A 532 10.08 30.91 27.92
CA ALA A 532 10.77 31.53 29.05
C ALA A 532 9.87 31.59 30.31
N GLU A 533 8.58 31.72 30.09
CA GLU A 533 7.52 31.79 31.09
C GLU A 533 7.35 30.51 31.91
N LEU A 534 7.79 29.35 31.40
CA LEU A 534 7.66 28.08 32.10
C LEU A 534 8.72 27.87 33.17
N HIS A 535 9.89 28.51 33.06
CA HIS A 535 11.02 28.33 33.98
C HIS A 535 11.43 26.85 34.22
N ILE A 536 11.28 25.98 33.22
CA ILE A 536 11.59 24.54 33.31
C ILE A 536 12.99 24.25 32.75
N SER A 537 13.80 23.48 33.48
CA SER A 537 15.06 22.94 32.96
C SER A 537 14.80 21.70 32.10
N SER A 538 15.26 21.73 30.85
CA SER A 538 15.19 20.62 29.88
C SER A 538 16.52 19.86 29.71
N ASN A 539 17.46 20.03 30.65
CA ASN A 539 18.83 19.53 30.51
C ASN A 539 18.96 18.00 30.66
N ARG A 540 18.03 17.35 31.39
CA ARG A 540 18.09 15.90 31.62
C ARG A 540 17.45 15.17 30.45
N THR A 541 18.26 14.45 29.67
CA THR A 541 17.80 13.72 28.48
C THR A 541 18.24 12.26 28.44
N TYR A 542 19.02 11.80 29.42
CA TYR A 542 19.60 10.45 29.44
C TYR A 542 19.09 9.62 30.64
N PRO A 543 18.93 8.30 30.45
CA PRO A 543 18.49 7.39 31.51
C PRO A 543 19.59 7.02 32.51
N THR A 544 19.19 6.69 33.74
CA THR A 544 20.05 6.04 34.74
C THR A 544 20.22 4.55 34.43
N GLU A 545 21.30 3.94 34.93
CA GLU A 545 21.64 2.53 34.63
C GLU A 545 20.53 1.54 35.07
N ALA A 546 19.89 1.75 36.23
CA ALA A 546 18.82 0.88 36.73
C ALA A 546 17.43 1.56 36.68
N LEU A 547 16.40 0.79 36.35
CA LEU A 547 15.00 1.16 36.60
C LEU A 547 14.72 1.02 38.10
N SER A 548 13.85 1.88 38.62
CA SER A 548 13.34 1.78 39.99
C SER A 548 12.25 0.71 40.16
N PHE A 549 11.91 -0.03 39.10
CA PHE A 549 10.82 -1.00 39.06
C PHE A 549 11.12 -2.15 38.08
N GLU A 550 10.46 -3.29 38.27
CA GLU A 550 10.56 -4.43 37.36
C GLU A 550 9.70 -4.21 36.11
N LEU A 551 10.29 -4.40 34.93
CA LEU A 551 9.54 -4.35 33.67
C LEU A 551 8.60 -5.55 33.59
N PRO A 552 7.35 -5.36 33.17
CA PRO A 552 6.45 -6.49 32.93
C PRO A 552 7.06 -7.41 31.85
N ALA A 553 6.80 -8.72 31.98
CA ALA A 553 7.29 -9.76 31.07
C ALA A 553 6.60 -9.66 29.69
N ILE A 554 7.00 -8.65 28.92
CA ILE A 554 6.41 -8.29 27.63
C ILE A 554 7.39 -8.64 26.51
N ARG A 555 6.86 -9.06 25.36
CA ARG A 555 7.62 -9.56 24.19
C ARG A 555 8.14 -8.46 23.24
N PHE A 556 8.12 -7.20 23.64
CA PHE A 556 8.58 -6.06 22.84
C PHE A 556 9.43 -5.10 23.67
N HIS A 557 10.21 -4.26 22.99
CA HIS A 557 11.10 -3.31 23.64
C HIS A 557 10.33 -2.08 24.12
N PHE A 558 10.75 -1.50 25.25
CA PHE A 558 10.23 -0.23 25.74
C PHE A 558 11.10 0.93 25.24
N LEU A 559 10.46 2.06 24.96
CA LEU A 559 11.14 3.34 24.82
C LEU A 559 11.30 4.01 26.18
N GLN A 560 12.42 4.67 26.38
CA GLN A 560 12.68 5.54 27.53
C GLN A 560 13.27 6.86 27.03
N PHE A 561 12.69 7.97 27.43
CA PHE A 561 13.10 9.29 26.97
C PHE A 561 12.57 10.39 27.89
N TRP A 562 13.04 11.61 27.67
CA TRP A 562 12.55 12.81 28.36
C TRP A 562 11.92 13.77 27.36
N THR A 563 10.79 14.35 27.77
CA THR A 563 10.15 15.43 27.04
C THR A 563 9.24 16.24 27.96
N LEU A 564 8.63 17.29 27.44
CA LEU A 564 7.66 18.09 28.17
C LEU A 564 6.30 17.38 28.19
N SER A 565 5.79 17.15 29.39
CA SER A 565 4.45 16.67 29.69
C SER A 565 3.53 17.84 30.04
N VAL A 566 2.31 17.82 29.53
CA VAL A 566 1.29 18.87 29.66
C VAL A 566 -0.08 18.23 29.85
N TYR A 567 -1.02 18.95 30.47
CA TYR A 567 -2.28 18.37 30.95
C TYR A 567 -3.48 19.13 30.40
N PHE A 568 -4.35 18.44 29.66
CA PHE A 568 -5.51 19.04 28.98
C PHE A 568 -6.75 18.15 29.08
N LYS A 569 -7.94 18.71 28.85
CA LYS A 569 -9.17 17.92 28.76
C LYS A 569 -9.54 17.65 27.31
N LEU A 570 -10.20 16.52 27.08
CA LEU A 570 -10.86 16.24 25.80
C LEU A 570 -12.25 16.89 25.82
N GLY A 571 -12.55 17.67 24.80
CA GLY A 571 -13.85 18.29 24.56
C GLY A 571 -14.80 17.35 23.82
N THR A 572 -15.58 17.91 22.89
CA THR A 572 -16.48 17.14 22.04
C THR A 572 -15.70 16.08 21.25
N LYS A 573 -16.21 14.85 21.25
CA LYS A 573 -15.64 13.69 20.57
C LYS A 573 -16.50 13.33 19.36
N ASP A 574 -15.87 13.11 18.22
CA ASP A 574 -16.48 12.43 17.09
C ASP A 574 -16.12 10.95 17.16
N LEU A 575 -17.11 10.11 17.52
CA LEU A 575 -16.91 8.67 17.66
C LEU A 575 -16.73 7.96 16.30
N PHE A 576 -17.18 8.56 15.20
CA PHE A 576 -17.04 7.98 13.86
C PHE A 576 -15.66 8.28 13.28
N ALA A 577 -15.19 9.51 13.44
CA ALA A 577 -13.83 9.89 13.05
C ALA A 577 -12.76 9.44 14.07
N ALA A 578 -13.19 9.08 15.28
CA ALA A 578 -12.32 8.86 16.44
C ALA A 578 -11.43 10.09 16.73
N GLU A 579 -12.04 11.28 16.72
CA GLU A 579 -11.33 12.56 16.93
C GLU A 579 -11.91 13.32 18.13
N ALA A 580 -11.11 14.19 18.75
CA ALA A 580 -11.57 15.08 19.81
C ALA A 580 -10.88 16.44 19.77
N ARG A 581 -11.59 17.47 20.25
CA ARG A 581 -10.99 18.79 20.54
C ARG A 581 -10.24 18.77 21.85
N ILE A 582 -9.17 19.54 21.94
CA ILE A 582 -8.35 19.68 23.15
C ILE A 582 -8.71 21.01 23.82
N LEU A 583 -9.00 20.97 25.12
CA LEU A 583 -9.43 22.12 25.90
C LEU A 583 -8.39 22.51 26.95
N THR A 584 -8.06 23.81 27.01
CA THR A 584 -7.17 24.41 28.01
C THR A 584 -7.83 24.53 29.39
N ALA A 585 -7.03 24.86 30.41
CA ALA A 585 -7.53 25.21 31.74
C ALA A 585 -8.49 26.41 31.76
N LYS A 586 -8.40 27.29 30.76
CA LYS A 586 -9.29 28.44 30.57
C LYS A 586 -10.55 28.11 29.78
N GLY A 587 -10.70 26.87 29.31
CA GLY A 587 -11.84 26.41 28.51
C GLY A 587 -11.77 26.80 27.03
N SER A 588 -10.64 27.35 26.55
CA SER A 588 -10.41 27.59 25.12
C SER A 588 -10.00 26.31 24.40
N GLU A 589 -10.33 26.21 23.11
CA GLU A 589 -9.80 25.16 22.24
C GLU A 589 -8.31 25.41 21.96
N ALA A 590 -7.49 24.37 22.11
CA ALA A 590 -6.04 24.41 21.94
C ALA A 590 -5.55 23.64 20.71
N GLY A 591 -6.41 22.80 20.13
CA GLY A 591 -6.01 21.87 19.08
C GLY A 591 -6.95 20.67 18.96
N MET A 592 -6.49 19.66 18.24
CA MET A 592 -7.26 18.47 17.88
C MET A 592 -6.40 17.22 17.98
N ILE A 593 -7.02 16.10 18.33
CA ILE A 593 -6.36 14.81 18.49
C ILE A 593 -7.17 13.68 17.87
N ASP A 594 -6.45 12.77 17.21
CA ASP A 594 -6.97 11.47 16.80
C ASP A 594 -6.82 10.50 17.96
N LEU A 595 -7.92 9.89 18.39
CA LEU A 595 -8.01 8.93 19.48
C LEU A 595 -7.71 7.52 18.94
N ASN A 596 -6.87 6.78 19.65
CA ASN A 596 -6.48 5.42 19.28
C ASN A 596 -7.08 4.44 20.31
N GLY A 597 -7.82 3.42 19.83
CA GLY A 597 -8.55 2.47 20.66
C GLY A 597 -9.79 3.08 21.33
N ILE A 598 -10.53 3.94 20.63
CA ILE A 598 -11.68 4.68 21.20
C ILE A 598 -12.80 3.76 21.74
N GLU A 599 -12.89 2.54 21.23
CA GLU A 599 -13.83 1.52 21.68
C GLU A 599 -13.67 1.13 23.16
N GLU A 600 -12.49 1.35 23.74
CA GLU A 600 -12.23 1.18 25.18
C GLU A 600 -12.75 2.41 25.95
N SER A 601 -14.08 2.53 25.98
CA SER A 601 -14.83 3.74 26.36
C SER A 601 -14.48 4.39 27.71
N THR A 602 -14.07 3.63 28.72
CA THR A 602 -13.89 4.18 30.08
C THR A 602 -12.73 5.16 30.21
N PHE A 603 -11.66 4.98 29.42
CA PHE A 603 -10.49 5.86 29.49
C PHE A 603 -10.84 7.28 29.01
N PHE A 604 -11.42 7.38 27.82
CA PHE A 604 -11.71 8.67 27.18
C PHE A 604 -12.82 9.45 27.90
N ASP A 605 -13.66 8.80 28.71
CA ASP A 605 -14.75 9.44 29.45
C ASP A 605 -14.31 10.06 30.79
N SER A 606 -13.02 9.97 31.13
CA SER A 606 -12.48 10.61 32.33
C SER A 606 -12.75 12.12 32.36
N GLN A 607 -13.16 12.60 33.53
CA GLN A 607 -13.37 14.03 33.81
C GLN A 607 -12.09 14.73 34.28
N THR A 608 -11.03 13.97 34.58
CA THR A 608 -9.72 14.51 34.96
C THR A 608 -8.95 14.95 33.71
N PRO A 609 -8.07 15.95 33.83
CA PRO A 609 -7.13 16.26 32.75
C PRO A 609 -6.30 15.03 32.38
N PHE A 610 -6.13 14.82 31.08
CA PHE A 610 -5.28 13.79 30.51
C PHE A 610 -3.85 14.30 30.37
N GLU A 611 -2.88 13.39 30.47
CA GLU A 611 -1.48 13.70 30.22
C GLU A 611 -1.15 13.57 28.73
N PHE A 612 -0.56 14.61 28.17
CA PHE A 612 -0.02 14.65 26.82
C PHE A 612 1.47 14.94 26.88
N ILE A 613 2.23 14.37 25.96
CA ILE A 613 3.65 14.68 25.77
C ILE A 613 3.87 15.38 24.45
N LEU A 614 4.80 16.33 24.43
CA LEU A 614 5.23 17.00 23.20
C LEU A 614 6.31 16.17 22.50
N LEU A 615 6.24 16.06 21.18
CA LEU A 615 7.16 15.22 20.39
C LEU A 615 8.13 16.05 19.54
N SER A 616 7.59 17.04 18.83
CA SER A 616 8.32 17.87 17.87
C SER A 616 7.49 19.10 17.48
N SER A 617 8.09 20.10 16.84
CA SER A 617 7.31 21.10 16.11
C SER A 617 6.56 20.41 14.95
N ALA A 618 5.32 20.84 14.72
CA ALA A 618 4.51 20.35 13.63
C ALA A 618 4.43 21.38 12.49
N TRP A 619 4.48 20.88 11.26
CA TRP A 619 4.23 21.70 10.08
C TRP A 619 2.73 21.83 9.84
N THR A 620 2.26 23.05 9.58
CA THR A 620 0.86 23.34 9.22
C THR A 620 0.79 24.36 8.10
N ASP A 621 -0.35 24.42 7.39
CA ASP A 621 -0.60 25.42 6.34
C ASP A 621 -0.53 26.87 6.86
N ASP A 622 -0.64 27.07 8.19
CA ASP A 622 -0.55 28.37 8.87
C ASP A 622 0.90 28.83 9.13
N ASP A 623 1.90 28.00 8.81
CA ASP A 623 3.31 28.30 9.03
C ASP A 623 3.82 29.37 8.06
N HIS A 624 4.65 30.29 8.56
CA HIS A 624 5.19 31.41 7.79
C HIS A 624 6.71 31.54 7.98
N GLU A 625 7.39 32.03 6.95
CA GLU A 625 8.81 32.31 6.99
C GLU A 625 9.08 33.68 7.62
N VAL A 626 9.94 33.72 8.64
CA VAL A 626 10.48 34.96 9.21
C VAL A 626 11.98 34.97 8.93
N GLY A 627 12.38 35.68 7.87
CA GLY A 627 13.73 35.58 7.31
C GLY A 627 13.96 34.19 6.67
N ASN A 628 15.09 33.54 6.94
CA ASN A 628 15.42 32.19 6.43
C ASN A 628 14.94 31.04 7.37
N LYS A 629 14.05 31.32 8.33
CA LYS A 629 13.57 30.34 9.32
C LYS A 629 12.06 30.16 9.19
N LEU A 630 11.63 28.90 9.11
CA LEU A 630 10.23 28.53 9.21
C LEU A 630 9.80 28.61 10.67
N VAL A 631 8.70 29.30 10.97
CA VAL A 631 8.16 29.39 12.34
C VAL A 631 6.93 28.51 12.44
N HIS A 632 7.08 27.40 13.14
CA HIS A 632 5.98 26.47 13.38
C HIS A 632 5.07 26.96 14.49
N SER A 633 3.77 27.02 14.21
CA SER A 633 2.74 27.49 15.14
C SER A 633 2.23 26.40 16.11
N LYS A 634 2.48 25.11 15.80
CA LYS A 634 1.96 23.97 16.56
C LYS A 634 3.04 22.97 16.97
N TYR A 635 2.70 22.12 17.94
CA TYR A 635 3.47 20.94 18.32
C TYR A 635 2.70 19.66 17.99
N PHE A 636 3.44 18.62 17.63
CA PHE A 636 2.98 17.25 17.72
C PHE A 636 2.86 16.84 19.19
N ILE A 637 1.71 16.26 19.54
CA ILE A 637 1.46 15.75 20.89
C ILE A 637 0.94 14.32 20.86
N MET A 638 1.28 13.55 21.88
CA MET A 638 0.80 12.20 22.11
C MET A 638 0.04 12.12 23.43
N LEU A 639 -1.17 11.57 23.38
CA LEU A 639 -1.96 11.28 24.57
C LEU A 639 -1.50 9.97 25.20
N LEU A 640 -1.30 9.96 26.52
CA LEU A 640 -0.81 8.82 27.27
C LEU A 640 -1.86 8.24 28.22
N GLU A 641 -1.85 6.92 28.38
CA GLU A 641 -2.49 6.21 29.50
C GLU A 641 -1.43 5.43 30.26
N TRP A 642 -1.37 5.59 31.58
CA TRP A 642 -0.39 4.91 32.42
C TRP A 642 -0.93 3.61 32.98
N ASN A 643 -0.23 2.51 32.69
CA ASN A 643 -0.44 1.20 33.28
C ASN A 643 0.71 0.91 34.25
N GLY A 644 0.61 1.47 35.45
CA GLY A 644 1.72 1.49 36.40
C GLY A 644 2.85 2.41 35.91
N PRO A 645 4.10 1.92 35.82
CA PRO A 645 5.24 2.74 35.42
C PRO A 645 5.46 2.83 33.90
N VAL A 646 4.60 2.19 33.10
CA VAL A 646 4.68 2.19 31.64
C VAL A 646 3.45 2.89 31.08
N ALA A 647 3.66 3.83 30.18
CA ALA A 647 2.60 4.48 29.43
C ALA A 647 2.32 3.74 28.12
N GLU A 648 1.07 3.76 27.68
CA GLU A 648 0.66 3.44 26.32
C GLU A 648 0.21 4.72 25.59
N ARG A 649 0.48 4.77 24.28
CA ARG A 649 -0.06 5.78 23.39
C ARG A 649 -1.57 5.55 23.22
N ARG A 650 -2.38 6.58 23.43
CA ARG A 650 -3.85 6.58 23.22
C ARG A 650 -4.34 7.60 22.21
N GLY A 651 -3.45 8.35 21.59
CA GLY A 651 -3.80 9.27 20.52
C GLY A 651 -2.62 10.12 20.07
N LEU A 652 -2.79 10.77 18.92
CA LEU A 652 -1.81 11.72 18.38
C LEU A 652 -2.54 12.92 17.78
N GLY A 653 -2.06 14.11 18.11
CA GLY A 653 -2.71 15.35 17.73
C GLY A 653 -1.75 16.49 17.50
N LEU A 654 -2.33 17.66 17.28
CA LEU A 654 -1.65 18.93 17.15
C LEU A 654 -2.21 19.89 18.19
N ILE A 655 -1.32 20.66 18.81
CA ILE A 655 -1.68 21.71 19.76
C ILE A 655 -0.94 23.01 19.44
N ASP A 656 -1.61 24.14 19.63
CA ASP A 656 -1.01 25.46 19.48
C ASP A 656 0.10 25.67 20.52
N LYS A 657 1.26 26.19 20.10
CA LYS A 657 2.42 26.36 21.00
C LYS A 657 2.12 27.27 22.19
N THR A 658 1.25 28.26 22.02
CA THR A 658 0.86 29.19 23.08
C THR A 658 -0.02 28.55 24.14
N ALA A 659 -0.76 27.49 23.80
CA ALA A 659 -1.69 26.83 24.70
C ALA A 659 -0.97 26.03 25.81
N ILE A 660 0.32 25.74 25.68
CA ILE A 660 1.07 24.99 26.69
C ILE A 660 1.13 25.73 28.03
N LEU A 661 1.06 27.08 28.01
CA LEU A 661 1.02 27.92 29.21
C LEU A 661 -0.32 27.77 29.97
N ASP A 662 -1.37 27.33 29.28
CA ASP A 662 -2.72 27.15 29.81
C ASP A 662 -3.03 25.68 30.15
N SER A 663 -1.99 24.88 30.45
CA SER A 663 -2.10 23.51 30.96
C SER A 663 -2.78 23.48 32.33
N PHE A 664 -3.59 22.46 32.59
CA PHE A 664 -4.12 22.19 33.93
C PHE A 664 -3.00 21.82 34.91
N SER A 665 -3.27 21.98 36.22
CA SER A 665 -2.41 21.48 37.30
C SER A 665 -2.09 19.99 37.08
N PRO A 666 -0.82 19.54 37.24
CA PRO A 666 0.32 20.24 37.87
C PRO A 666 1.04 21.28 37.00
N GLY A 667 0.57 21.55 35.78
CA GLY A 667 1.22 22.40 34.80
C GLY A 667 2.26 21.64 33.97
N PRO A 668 2.95 22.31 33.03
CA PRO A 668 3.95 21.66 32.20
C PRO A 668 5.13 21.13 33.02
N GLN A 669 5.62 19.93 32.71
CA GLN A 669 6.69 19.27 33.46
C GLN A 669 7.67 18.58 32.52
N TRP A 670 8.97 18.79 32.71
CA TRP A 670 9.99 17.99 32.03
C TRP A 670 10.09 16.62 32.71
N LYS A 671 9.62 15.57 32.04
CA LYS A 671 9.33 14.28 32.65
C LYS A 671 9.99 13.13 31.89
N GLU A 672 10.37 12.11 32.64
CA GLU A 672 10.78 10.81 32.12
C GLU A 672 9.55 10.02 31.67
N ILE A 673 9.59 9.51 30.44
CA ILE A 673 8.54 8.71 29.84
C ILE A 673 9.09 7.32 29.51
N ILE A 674 8.36 6.29 29.95
CA ILE A 674 8.60 4.91 29.57
C ILE A 674 7.39 4.46 28.78
N LEU A 675 7.56 4.25 27.48
CA LEU A 675 6.48 4.04 26.53
C LEU A 675 6.54 2.60 26.00
N GLY A 676 5.44 1.88 26.19
CA GLY A 676 5.24 0.46 25.87
C GLY A 676 4.31 0.27 24.69
#